data_AF-A0A7H8HZU0-F1
#
_entry.id   AF-A0A7H8HZU0-F1
#
_cell.length_a   1.000
_cell.length_b   1.000
_cell.length_c   1.000
_cell.angle_alpha   90.00
_cell.angle_beta   90.00
_cell.angle_gamma   90.00
#
_symmetry.space_group_name_H-M   'P 1'
#
loop_
_entity.id
_entity.type
_entity.pdbx_description
1 polymer ?
#
loop_
_entity_poly.entity_id
_entity_poly.type
_entity_poly.pdbx_seq_one_letter_code
_entity_poly.pdbx_strand_id
1 'polypeptide(L)'
;MFRRASRKRIVATLAATVALILGSVAGSPQASAANGDLVQQTNFGQSCGSGIGVGIAFDGTNLWYSCYASSPDLFKANPLTGAVISSYTVAGGLGALAWDGKRKKLWAGWGGAGTSGDVRLIDPATGSGGVVFNAGAAAFDELDDGLAYDAQDDSLFVSPDTSTSVYHYTTVGGSLGSFPWSGSGCYNSGVAIGGQLLFEGSDGCNHIWVVQRDTHALVFDFGTGANGVRDEDLECDSVTFSPKTVMWSMEAYEPRRAVAFEIPPGSCATGGGVDSDGDGLLDEWEEKGITIDPDGAGPAAPQFIDLPAMGADKNKPDVFLQVDWMADASHSHALTAAAIKKVVDAFAASPYHSPTGLTGINLHVDEGPSSVMNPATGATWGSLSRAHQLTHVSNLGTSGAGGYDWSAFQTLKDANFTPTGRTPIFHYVVSGHNYDSTTSSGISRGIGASDLIVSLGSFTNGVGTDNEQAGTLMHELGHNLGLRHGGGDDTNYKPNYLSIMSYGFQLGGVIKNGVAGTFDYSRSALATLNENSLSEPAGIGAPGYGTRHWCPAANAYVVVNNAGGAIDWNCNGNSTETGVAFDVNNDGSRGNLVGQDDWAALKLKGGAIGLAGATPTLPTVTDDETLTVAEASKIPPVGYTFTGFFAPVDNPPTVNVAKAGSAIPVKFSLGGDKGLNILAAGSPSSQQVSCDSSQPLDDIEQTVNPGQSALTYDPVTGQYTYVWKTAKSWAGTCQRFTLMLDDGTSHYANFKFK
;
A
#
# COMPACT_ATOMS: atom_id res chain seq x y z
N MET A 1 55.24 -26.00 41.27
CA MET A 1 55.65 -26.48 42.60
C MET A 1 54.69 -25.89 43.63
N PHE A 2 53.98 -26.74 44.38
CA PHE A 2 52.86 -26.43 45.28
C PHE A 2 53.24 -25.51 46.47
N ARG A 3 52.32 -24.65 46.93
CA ARG A 3 51.61 -24.84 48.23
C ARG A 3 50.60 -23.72 48.60
N ARG A 4 49.37 -24.20 48.85
CA ARG A 4 48.25 -23.72 49.68
C ARG A 4 48.50 -22.64 50.76
N ALA A 5 47.52 -21.75 50.92
CA ALA A 5 46.90 -21.36 52.22
C ALA A 5 45.61 -20.57 51.92
N SER A 6 44.41 -21.04 52.28
CA SER A 6 43.76 -20.93 53.59
C SER A 6 42.74 -19.78 53.65
N ARG A 7 41.48 -20.19 53.79
CA ARG A 7 40.25 -19.40 53.95
C ARG A 7 40.32 -18.39 55.12
N LYS A 8 39.75 -17.20 54.92
CA LYS A 8 39.07 -16.44 55.99
C LYS A 8 37.58 -16.37 55.64
N ARG A 9 36.74 -16.91 56.52
CA ARG A 9 35.29 -16.70 56.55
C ARG A 9 35.03 -15.41 57.32
N ILE A 10 34.27 -14.50 56.73
CA ILE A 10 33.48 -13.51 57.47
C ILE A 10 32.02 -13.82 57.12
N VAL A 11 31.24 -14.06 58.16
CA VAL A 11 29.79 -14.29 58.12
C VAL A 11 29.13 -12.92 58.13
N ALA A 12 28.29 -12.63 57.14
CA ALA A 12 27.31 -11.56 57.21
C ALA A 12 25.99 -12.07 56.64
N THR A 13 24.98 -11.95 57.49
CA THR A 13 23.59 -12.39 57.46
C THR A 13 22.86 -12.05 56.15
N LEU A 14 22.35 -13.06 55.44
CA LEU A 14 21.40 -12.86 54.33
C LEU A 14 19.97 -12.94 54.88
N ALA A 15 19.24 -11.83 54.82
CA ALA A 15 17.78 -11.83 54.89
C ALA A 15 17.24 -12.31 53.54
N ALA A 16 16.38 -13.32 53.58
CA ALA A 16 15.80 -13.92 52.40
C ALA A 16 14.78 -12.99 51.73
N THR A 17 15.00 -12.67 50.47
CA THR A 17 13.94 -12.25 49.54
C THR A 17 13.84 -13.35 48.50
N VAL A 18 12.74 -14.10 48.54
CA VAL A 18 12.42 -15.12 47.54
C VAL A 18 12.00 -14.38 46.27
N ALA A 19 12.94 -14.17 45.35
CA ALA A 19 12.64 -13.88 43.96
C ALA A 19 12.35 -15.23 43.28
N LEU A 20 11.11 -15.43 42.86
CA LEU A 20 10.73 -16.53 41.99
C LEU A 20 11.37 -16.27 40.62
N ILE A 21 12.54 -16.84 40.38
CA ILE A 21 13.13 -16.88 39.03
C ILE A 21 12.37 -17.96 38.27
N LEU A 22 11.35 -17.55 37.52
CA LEU A 22 10.88 -18.30 36.37
C LEU A 22 12.03 -18.25 35.36
N GLY A 23 12.89 -19.27 35.39
CA GLY A 23 13.87 -19.50 34.33
C GLY A 23 13.08 -19.79 33.06
N SER A 24 13.01 -18.80 32.17
CA SER A 24 12.76 -19.07 30.77
C SER A 24 13.87 -19.99 30.31
N VAL A 25 13.52 -21.24 30.00
CA VAL A 25 14.36 -22.07 29.17
C VAL A 25 14.32 -21.39 27.81
N ALA A 26 15.28 -20.49 27.57
CA ALA A 26 15.56 -20.04 26.21
C ALA A 26 15.90 -21.31 25.45
N GLY A 27 14.93 -21.81 24.68
CA GLY A 27 15.21 -22.80 23.66
C GLY A 27 16.35 -22.25 22.81
N SER A 28 17.37 -23.07 22.60
CA SER A 28 18.37 -22.80 21.57
C SER A 28 17.61 -22.42 20.30
N PRO A 29 17.93 -21.29 19.63
CA PRO A 29 17.33 -21.05 18.31
C PRO A 29 17.73 -22.23 17.44
N GLN A 30 16.76 -23.06 17.04
CA GLN A 30 16.98 -23.95 15.91
C GLN A 30 17.30 -23.04 14.73
N ALA A 31 18.43 -23.27 14.07
CA ALA A 31 18.83 -22.50 12.91
C ALA A 31 17.75 -22.64 11.83
N SER A 32 17.24 -21.49 11.37
CA SER A 32 16.25 -21.41 10.31
C SER A 32 16.85 -21.86 8.98
N ALA A 33 16.02 -22.39 8.08
CA ALA A 33 16.39 -22.48 6.68
C ALA A 33 16.42 -21.06 6.11
N ALA A 34 17.46 -20.76 5.34
CA ALA A 34 17.75 -19.44 4.80
C ALA A 34 17.90 -19.52 3.28
N ASN A 35 17.78 -18.37 2.60
CA ASN A 35 18.11 -18.26 1.19
C ASN A 35 19.50 -18.87 0.92
N GLY A 36 19.60 -19.73 -0.09
CA GLY A 36 20.82 -20.45 -0.44
C GLY A 36 20.92 -21.85 0.14
N ASP A 37 20.00 -22.28 1.01
CA ASP A 37 20.01 -23.64 1.53
C ASP A 37 19.76 -24.67 0.43
N LEU A 38 20.59 -25.71 0.41
CA LEU A 38 20.46 -26.79 -0.56
C LEU A 38 19.19 -27.61 -0.28
N VAL A 39 18.24 -27.57 -1.21
CA VAL A 39 16.98 -28.32 -1.15
C VAL A 39 17.12 -29.67 -1.87
N GLN A 40 17.72 -29.66 -3.06
CA GLN A 40 17.87 -30.86 -3.88
C GLN A 40 19.18 -30.82 -4.68
N GLN A 41 19.78 -31.99 -4.85
CA GLN A 41 20.84 -32.21 -5.82
C GLN A 41 20.43 -33.35 -6.76
N THR A 42 20.42 -33.07 -8.06
CA THR A 42 19.96 -33.99 -9.09
C THR A 42 21.09 -34.27 -10.07
N ASN A 43 21.63 -35.49 -10.03
CA ASN A 43 22.62 -35.95 -11.00
C ASN A 43 21.91 -36.44 -12.26
N PHE A 44 22.33 -35.97 -13.44
CA PHE A 44 21.66 -36.35 -14.68
C PHE A 44 22.10 -37.73 -15.17
N GLY A 45 21.14 -38.50 -15.70
CA GLY A 45 21.38 -39.86 -16.16
C GLY A 45 22.20 -39.98 -17.45
N GLN A 46 22.47 -38.87 -18.15
CA GLN A 46 23.27 -38.84 -19.37
C GLN A 46 24.21 -37.64 -19.40
N SER A 47 25.49 -37.92 -19.65
CA SER A 47 26.56 -36.93 -19.76
C SER A 47 26.63 -36.27 -21.13
N CYS A 48 27.16 -35.04 -21.18
CA CYS A 48 27.54 -34.39 -22.43
C CYS A 48 28.70 -35.12 -23.11
N GLY A 49 28.68 -35.21 -24.43
CA GLY A 49 29.78 -35.81 -25.20
C GLY A 49 31.10 -35.04 -25.07
N SER A 50 31.00 -33.72 -24.90
CA SER A 50 32.15 -32.83 -24.63
C SER A 50 32.64 -32.87 -23.18
N GLY A 51 31.83 -33.39 -22.26
CA GLY A 51 32.05 -33.27 -20.81
C GLY A 51 31.65 -31.92 -20.20
N ILE A 52 31.03 -31.02 -20.98
CA ILE A 52 30.67 -29.65 -20.57
C ILE A 52 29.22 -29.33 -20.97
N GLY A 53 28.47 -28.67 -20.09
CA GLY A 53 27.17 -28.06 -20.43
C GLY A 53 26.58 -27.27 -19.27
N VAL A 54 26.21 -26.01 -19.53
CA VAL A 54 25.85 -25.02 -18.52
C VAL A 54 24.36 -24.75 -18.40
N GLY A 55 23.58 -24.99 -19.46
CA GLY A 55 22.21 -24.49 -19.49
C GLY A 55 21.20 -25.32 -18.70
N ILE A 56 20.26 -24.65 -18.06
CA ILE A 56 19.15 -25.24 -17.31
C ILE A 56 17.85 -24.46 -17.54
N ALA A 57 16.74 -25.15 -17.76
CA ALA A 57 15.41 -24.52 -17.82
C ALA A 57 14.35 -25.43 -17.19
N PHE A 58 13.20 -24.87 -16.80
CA PHE A 58 12.15 -25.58 -16.08
C PHE A 58 10.79 -25.27 -16.71
N ASP A 59 10.14 -26.31 -17.24
CA ASP A 59 8.87 -26.14 -17.97
C ASP A 59 7.62 -26.14 -17.07
N GLY A 60 7.81 -26.05 -15.74
CA GLY A 60 6.77 -26.24 -14.74
C GLY A 60 6.57 -27.69 -14.32
N THR A 61 7.32 -28.64 -14.90
CA THR A 61 7.23 -30.07 -14.55
C THR A 61 8.57 -30.79 -14.67
N ASN A 62 9.40 -30.43 -15.63
CA ASN A 62 10.65 -31.11 -15.97
C ASN A 62 11.78 -30.11 -16.10
N LEU A 63 12.99 -30.57 -15.76
CA LEU A 63 14.21 -29.85 -16.10
C LEU A 63 14.60 -30.14 -17.54
N TRP A 64 15.14 -29.11 -18.16
CA TRP A 64 15.83 -29.16 -19.43
C TRP A 64 17.28 -28.78 -19.19
N TYR A 65 18.20 -29.46 -19.86
CA TYR A 65 19.61 -29.11 -19.78
C TYR A 65 20.29 -29.25 -21.14
N SER A 66 21.26 -28.36 -21.39
CA SER A 66 21.97 -28.28 -22.67
C SER A 66 23.34 -28.95 -22.62
N CYS A 67 24.00 -29.16 -23.74
CA CYS A 67 25.39 -29.58 -23.78
C CYS A 67 26.20 -28.75 -24.77
N TYR A 68 27.36 -28.29 -24.33
CA TYR A 68 28.33 -27.58 -25.15
C TYR A 68 28.93 -28.53 -26.20
N ALA A 69 29.06 -28.10 -27.45
CA ALA A 69 29.73 -28.80 -28.54
C ALA A 69 29.46 -30.33 -28.59
N SER A 70 28.18 -30.73 -28.44
CA SER A 70 27.76 -32.12 -28.25
C SER A 70 26.64 -32.53 -29.20
N SER A 71 26.40 -33.84 -29.31
CA SER A 71 25.19 -34.40 -29.94
C SER A 71 24.86 -35.72 -29.23
N PRO A 72 23.68 -35.86 -28.59
CA PRO A 72 22.64 -34.85 -28.39
C PRO A 72 23.13 -33.62 -27.59
N ASP A 73 22.54 -32.45 -27.83
CA ASP A 73 22.88 -31.16 -27.19
C ASP A 73 21.76 -30.59 -26.31
N LEU A 74 20.60 -31.25 -26.24
CA LEU A 74 19.49 -30.89 -25.37
C LEU A 74 18.83 -32.14 -24.78
N PHE A 75 18.55 -32.10 -23.50
CA PHE A 75 17.92 -33.21 -22.77
C PHE A 75 16.78 -32.69 -21.91
N LYS A 76 15.73 -33.51 -21.81
CA LYS A 76 14.62 -33.34 -20.86
C LYS A 76 14.77 -34.37 -19.76
N ALA A 77 14.69 -33.98 -18.50
CA ALA A 77 14.87 -34.87 -17.37
C ALA A 77 13.90 -34.59 -16.22
N ASN A 78 13.66 -35.63 -15.42
CA ASN A 78 12.88 -35.50 -14.21
C ASN A 78 13.67 -34.71 -13.14
N PRO A 79 13.06 -33.70 -12.48
CA PRO A 79 13.77 -32.80 -11.57
C PRO A 79 14.30 -33.49 -10.30
N LEU A 80 13.68 -34.58 -9.85
CA LEU A 80 14.05 -35.27 -8.61
C LEU A 80 15.07 -36.38 -8.82
N THR A 81 14.98 -37.08 -9.95
CA THR A 81 15.77 -38.29 -10.22
C THR A 81 16.88 -38.09 -11.24
N GLY A 82 16.80 -37.02 -12.04
CA GLY A 82 17.72 -36.77 -13.16
C GLY A 82 17.57 -37.76 -14.31
N ALA A 83 16.55 -38.64 -14.26
CA ALA A 83 16.28 -39.58 -15.32
C ALA A 83 15.88 -38.84 -16.60
N VAL A 84 16.62 -39.09 -17.68
CA VAL A 84 16.36 -38.51 -19.00
C VAL A 84 15.09 -39.11 -19.59
N ILE A 85 14.18 -38.22 -19.98
CA ILE A 85 12.89 -38.51 -20.61
C ILE A 85 13.03 -38.48 -22.13
N SER A 86 13.72 -37.47 -22.66
CA SER A 86 14.01 -37.34 -24.10
C SER A 86 15.31 -36.57 -24.32
N SER A 87 15.89 -36.72 -25.51
CA SER A 87 17.08 -35.99 -25.96
C SER A 87 16.95 -35.59 -27.42
N TYR A 88 17.59 -34.48 -27.79
CA TYR A 88 17.50 -33.87 -29.11
C TYR A 88 18.89 -33.39 -29.58
N THR A 89 19.07 -33.35 -30.89
CA THR A 89 20.21 -32.67 -31.53
C THR A 89 19.67 -31.47 -32.29
N VAL A 90 19.99 -30.27 -31.80
CA VAL A 90 19.46 -29.00 -32.29
C VAL A 90 20.46 -28.31 -33.21
N ALA A 91 21.68 -28.09 -32.72
CA ALA A 91 22.72 -27.32 -33.41
C ALA A 91 24.10 -28.02 -33.42
N GLY A 92 24.29 -29.04 -32.57
CA GLY A 92 25.60 -29.64 -32.29
C GLY A 92 26.29 -28.98 -31.08
N GLY A 93 25.56 -28.26 -30.25
CA GLY A 93 26.06 -27.51 -29.09
C GLY A 93 25.14 -26.35 -28.71
N LEU A 94 24.75 -26.29 -27.43
CA LEU A 94 23.88 -25.25 -26.85
C LEU A 94 24.48 -24.77 -25.51
N GLY A 95 24.33 -23.46 -25.22
CA GLY A 95 24.73 -22.81 -23.97
C GLY A 95 23.57 -22.76 -22.97
N ALA A 96 23.44 -21.63 -22.27
CA ALA A 96 22.35 -21.33 -21.36
C ALA A 96 20.96 -21.56 -21.97
N LEU A 97 19.96 -21.84 -21.13
CA LEU A 97 18.58 -22.10 -21.50
C LEU A 97 17.66 -21.18 -20.70
N ALA A 98 16.52 -20.81 -21.28
CA ALA A 98 15.45 -20.17 -20.53
C ALA A 98 14.10 -20.68 -20.98
N TRP A 99 13.18 -20.91 -20.03
CA TRP A 99 11.81 -21.27 -20.38
C TRP A 99 10.97 -20.03 -20.75
N ASP A 100 10.43 -20.02 -21.96
CA ASP A 100 9.45 -19.04 -22.41
C ASP A 100 8.04 -19.48 -22.01
N GLY A 101 7.54 -18.97 -20.88
CA GLY A 101 6.22 -19.28 -20.36
C GLY A 101 5.07 -18.84 -21.27
N LYS A 102 5.28 -17.81 -22.10
CA LYS A 102 4.29 -17.22 -23.00
C LYS A 102 4.11 -18.05 -24.27
N ARG A 103 5.22 -18.45 -24.89
CA ARG A 103 5.25 -19.23 -26.15
C ARG A 103 5.27 -20.74 -25.90
N LYS A 104 5.55 -21.18 -24.67
CA LYS A 104 5.80 -22.58 -24.30
C LYS A 104 6.97 -23.17 -25.10
N LYS A 105 8.08 -22.43 -25.14
CA LYS A 105 9.30 -22.74 -25.91
C LYS A 105 10.54 -22.57 -25.07
N LEU A 106 11.67 -23.07 -25.56
CA LEU A 106 12.98 -22.89 -24.93
C LEU A 106 13.80 -21.87 -25.71
N TRP A 107 14.25 -20.82 -25.04
CA TRP A 107 15.38 -20.05 -25.52
C TRP A 107 16.67 -20.79 -25.22
N ALA A 108 17.63 -20.71 -26.12
CA ALA A 108 18.95 -21.31 -25.93
C ALA A 108 20.05 -20.40 -26.48
N GLY A 109 21.06 -20.17 -25.64
CA GLY A 109 22.28 -19.48 -25.99
C GLY A 109 23.24 -20.33 -26.81
N TRP A 110 24.33 -19.70 -27.24
CA TRP A 110 25.34 -20.37 -28.04
C TRP A 110 26.26 -21.25 -27.17
N GLY A 111 26.50 -22.48 -27.62
CA GLY A 111 27.38 -23.43 -26.93
C GLY A 111 28.28 -24.21 -27.88
N GLY A 112 29.11 -23.50 -28.65
CA GLY A 112 30.18 -24.11 -29.45
C GLY A 112 29.80 -24.56 -30.86
N ALA A 113 28.54 -24.37 -31.28
CA ALA A 113 28.09 -24.65 -32.64
C ALA A 113 27.30 -23.48 -33.25
N GLY A 114 27.70 -23.02 -34.44
CA GLY A 114 27.15 -21.81 -35.07
C GLY A 114 28.06 -20.59 -34.86
N THR A 115 27.48 -19.39 -34.87
CA THR A 115 28.21 -18.14 -34.63
C THR A 115 28.15 -17.81 -33.15
N SER A 116 29.27 -17.33 -32.59
CA SER A 116 29.33 -16.87 -31.20
C SER A 116 28.22 -15.84 -30.94
N GLY A 117 27.46 -16.05 -29.86
CA GLY A 117 26.29 -15.25 -29.48
C GLY A 117 24.98 -15.58 -30.21
N ASP A 118 24.91 -16.65 -31.01
CA ASP A 118 23.64 -17.10 -31.59
C ASP A 118 22.62 -17.45 -30.50
N VAL A 119 21.46 -16.80 -30.51
CA VAL A 119 20.32 -17.11 -29.65
C VAL A 119 19.24 -17.80 -30.45
N ARG A 120 18.77 -18.95 -29.96
CA ARG A 120 17.83 -19.84 -30.64
C ARG A 120 16.51 -19.94 -29.88
N LEU A 121 15.44 -20.19 -30.63
CA LEU A 121 14.14 -20.54 -30.08
C LEU A 121 13.76 -21.95 -30.51
N ILE A 122 13.62 -22.84 -29.54
CA ILE A 122 13.47 -24.29 -29.71
C ILE A 122 12.04 -24.69 -29.36
N ASP A 123 11.45 -25.51 -30.22
CA ASP A 123 10.21 -26.23 -29.93
C ASP A 123 10.51 -27.48 -29.07
N PRO A 124 10.08 -27.53 -27.80
CA PRO A 124 10.38 -28.63 -26.89
C PRO A 124 9.73 -29.96 -27.31
N ALA A 125 8.68 -29.93 -28.13
CA ALA A 125 8.02 -31.14 -28.60
C ALA A 125 8.82 -31.86 -29.70
N THR A 126 9.58 -31.11 -30.50
CA THR A 126 10.28 -31.64 -31.67
C THR A 126 11.81 -31.55 -31.57
N GLY A 127 12.33 -30.74 -30.65
CA GLY A 127 13.75 -30.38 -30.58
C GLY A 127 14.22 -29.51 -31.76
N SER A 128 13.31 -28.97 -32.56
CA SER A 128 13.66 -28.11 -33.69
C SER A 128 13.78 -26.67 -33.23
N GLY A 129 14.92 -26.01 -33.53
CA GLY A 129 15.12 -24.60 -33.18
C GLY A 129 16.12 -23.89 -34.10
N GLY A 130 15.73 -22.71 -34.59
CA GLY A 130 16.55 -21.87 -35.45
C GLY A 130 17.15 -20.69 -34.67
N VAL A 131 18.21 -20.10 -35.23
CA VAL A 131 18.75 -18.83 -34.73
C VAL A 131 17.72 -17.73 -34.99
N VAL A 132 17.37 -16.99 -33.94
CA VAL A 132 16.45 -15.85 -34.02
C VAL A 132 17.26 -14.57 -34.20
N PHE A 133 18.31 -14.40 -33.42
CA PHE A 133 19.24 -13.28 -33.51
C PHE A 133 20.64 -13.66 -32.99
N ASN A 134 21.58 -12.74 -33.11
CA ASN A 134 22.92 -12.88 -32.58
C ASN A 134 23.18 -11.75 -31.56
N ALA A 135 23.53 -12.11 -30.33
CA ALA A 135 23.79 -11.22 -29.20
C ALA A 135 25.23 -10.68 -29.18
N GLY A 136 25.88 -10.51 -30.34
CA GLY A 136 27.33 -10.25 -30.44
C GLY A 136 27.86 -9.00 -29.72
N ALA A 137 26.99 -8.09 -29.27
CA ALA A 137 27.40 -6.98 -28.41
C ALA A 137 27.81 -7.42 -26.99
N ALA A 138 27.41 -8.63 -26.56
CA ALA A 138 27.81 -9.20 -25.29
C ALA A 138 29.27 -9.71 -25.25
N ALA A 139 29.98 -9.69 -26.39
CA ALA A 139 31.40 -10.04 -26.48
C ALA A 139 31.78 -11.39 -25.85
N PHE A 140 31.13 -12.47 -26.31
CA PHE A 140 31.37 -13.84 -25.82
C PHE A 140 32.76 -14.36 -26.23
N ASP A 141 33.55 -14.80 -25.24
CA ASP A 141 34.87 -15.39 -25.46
C ASP A 141 34.84 -16.94 -25.53
N GLU A 142 33.87 -17.62 -24.88
CA GLU A 142 33.77 -19.10 -24.90
C GLU A 142 32.35 -19.66 -25.00
N LEU A 143 31.46 -19.37 -24.04
CA LEU A 143 30.08 -19.86 -24.02
C LEU A 143 29.10 -18.82 -23.43
N ASP A 144 27.82 -19.01 -23.74
CA ASP A 144 26.70 -18.31 -23.11
C ASP A 144 26.30 -19.09 -21.85
N ASP A 145 26.51 -18.50 -20.68
CA ASP A 145 26.33 -19.17 -19.38
C ASP A 145 25.00 -18.83 -18.71
N GLY A 146 24.41 -17.69 -19.02
CA GLY A 146 23.20 -17.23 -18.36
C GLY A 146 22.21 -16.65 -19.35
N LEU A 147 21.00 -17.17 -19.32
CA LEU A 147 19.91 -16.69 -20.16
C LEU A 147 18.61 -16.65 -19.35
N ALA A 148 17.96 -15.49 -19.31
CA ALA A 148 16.66 -15.36 -18.65
C ALA A 148 15.63 -14.73 -19.59
N TYR A 149 14.46 -15.35 -19.69
CA TYR A 149 13.31 -14.79 -20.40
C TYR A 149 12.47 -13.95 -19.47
N ASP A 150 12.25 -12.69 -19.84
CA ASP A 150 11.36 -11.79 -19.13
C ASP A 150 10.01 -11.73 -19.83
N ALA A 151 8.98 -12.24 -19.14
CA ALA A 151 7.64 -12.28 -19.69
C ALA A 151 6.93 -10.91 -19.62
N GLN A 152 7.43 -9.97 -18.80
CA GLN A 152 6.84 -8.65 -18.60
C GLN A 152 6.89 -7.79 -19.87
N ASP A 153 8.04 -7.73 -20.52
CA ASP A 153 8.28 -6.89 -21.70
C ASP A 153 8.69 -7.69 -22.95
N ASP A 154 8.63 -9.02 -22.86
CA ASP A 154 8.92 -9.96 -23.96
C ASP A 154 10.36 -9.83 -24.47
N SER A 155 11.30 -9.93 -23.54
CA SER A 155 12.74 -9.71 -23.72
C SER A 155 13.60 -10.84 -23.12
N LEU A 156 14.91 -10.73 -23.28
CA LEU A 156 15.91 -11.67 -22.82
C LEU A 156 17.07 -10.94 -22.14
N PHE A 157 17.42 -11.38 -20.93
CA PHE A 157 18.70 -11.06 -20.30
C PHE A 157 19.71 -12.13 -20.66
N VAL A 158 20.93 -11.71 -20.97
CA VAL A 158 22.02 -12.57 -21.41
C VAL A 158 23.27 -12.23 -20.60
N SER A 159 23.91 -13.25 -20.03
CA SER A 159 25.22 -13.17 -19.43
C SER A 159 26.18 -14.16 -20.09
N PRO A 160 27.21 -13.67 -20.78
CA PRO A 160 28.36 -14.51 -21.15
C PRO A 160 29.06 -15.10 -19.92
N ASP A 161 29.89 -16.12 -20.16
CA ASP A 161 30.83 -16.65 -19.17
C ASP A 161 31.77 -15.54 -18.63
N THR A 162 31.96 -15.54 -17.31
CA THR A 162 32.78 -14.57 -16.57
C THR A 162 32.50 -13.10 -16.90
N SER A 163 31.23 -12.74 -17.09
CA SER A 163 30.85 -11.37 -17.46
C SER A 163 30.90 -10.38 -16.30
N THR A 164 31.24 -9.13 -16.61
CA THR A 164 31.07 -7.99 -15.69
C THR A 164 29.78 -7.20 -15.96
N SER A 165 28.97 -7.64 -16.92
CA SER A 165 27.76 -6.94 -17.34
C SER A 165 26.68 -7.91 -17.80
N VAL A 166 25.43 -7.58 -17.47
CA VAL A 166 24.26 -8.27 -18.00
C VAL A 166 23.73 -7.47 -19.18
N TYR A 167 23.40 -8.16 -20.27
CA TYR A 167 22.93 -7.55 -21.52
C TYR A 167 21.44 -7.82 -21.71
N HIS A 168 20.71 -6.84 -22.22
CA HIS A 168 19.26 -6.91 -22.38
C HIS A 168 18.88 -6.76 -23.85
N TYR A 169 18.07 -7.69 -24.36
CA TYR A 169 17.65 -7.74 -25.75
C TYR A 169 16.15 -7.98 -25.86
N THR A 170 15.50 -7.35 -26.83
CA THR A 170 14.18 -7.81 -27.30
C THR A 170 14.27 -9.25 -27.83
N THR A 171 13.16 -9.99 -27.82
CA THR A 171 13.08 -11.35 -28.39
C THR A 171 13.32 -11.45 -29.91
N VAL A 172 13.58 -10.33 -30.59
CA VAL A 172 13.99 -10.26 -32.00
C VAL A 172 15.41 -9.71 -32.19
N GLY A 173 16.17 -9.50 -31.11
CA GLY A 173 17.59 -9.14 -31.14
C GLY A 173 17.92 -7.64 -31.16
N GLY A 174 16.93 -6.76 -31.02
CA GLY A 174 17.20 -5.34 -30.74
C GLY A 174 17.74 -5.17 -29.32
N SER A 175 18.89 -4.52 -29.16
CA SER A 175 19.48 -4.23 -27.84
C SER A 175 18.64 -3.19 -27.08
N LEU A 176 18.36 -3.50 -25.81
CA LEU A 176 17.69 -2.63 -24.84
C LEU A 176 18.69 -1.97 -23.87
N GLY A 177 19.95 -2.41 -23.89
CA GLY A 177 21.05 -1.86 -23.12
C GLY A 177 21.84 -2.96 -22.41
N SER A 178 22.64 -2.53 -21.44
CA SER A 178 23.38 -3.41 -20.54
C SER A 178 23.63 -2.67 -19.22
N PHE A 179 23.84 -3.41 -18.15
CA PHE A 179 24.17 -2.85 -16.84
C PHE A 179 25.28 -3.67 -16.17
N PRO A 180 26.09 -3.06 -15.28
CA PRO A 180 27.07 -3.81 -14.52
C PRO A 180 26.35 -4.77 -13.57
N TRP A 181 26.82 -6.02 -13.49
CA TRP A 181 26.35 -6.95 -12.46
C TRP A 181 26.65 -6.39 -11.06
N SER A 182 25.88 -6.80 -10.06
CA SER A 182 26.00 -6.26 -8.70
C SER A 182 27.08 -6.93 -7.85
N GLY A 183 27.64 -8.04 -8.33
CA GLY A 183 28.57 -8.85 -7.57
C GLY A 183 29.97 -8.28 -7.38
N SER A 184 30.72 -8.90 -6.47
CA SER A 184 32.12 -8.54 -6.19
C SER A 184 33.00 -9.79 -6.02
N GLY A 185 34.27 -9.68 -6.42
CA GLY A 185 35.28 -10.73 -6.21
C GLY A 185 35.27 -11.89 -7.20
N CYS A 186 34.21 -12.03 -8.02
CA CYS A 186 34.04 -13.04 -9.06
C CYS A 186 33.48 -12.38 -10.34
N TYR A 187 32.77 -13.15 -11.16
CA TYR A 187 32.10 -12.66 -12.36
C TYR A 187 30.70 -13.27 -12.48
N ASN A 188 29.82 -12.64 -13.26
CA ASN A 188 28.50 -13.16 -13.54
C ASN A 188 28.58 -14.25 -14.62
N SER A 189 27.95 -15.39 -14.36
CA SER A 189 27.71 -16.42 -15.38
C SER A 189 26.22 -16.77 -15.45
N GLY A 190 25.48 -16.73 -14.33
CA GLY A 190 24.05 -17.02 -14.31
C GLY A 190 23.11 -15.83 -14.30
N VAL A 191 21.97 -15.94 -14.96
CA VAL A 191 20.84 -15.00 -14.77
C VAL A 191 19.50 -15.73 -14.76
N ALA A 192 18.60 -15.36 -13.86
CA ALA A 192 17.22 -15.85 -13.85
C ALA A 192 16.23 -14.81 -13.34
N ILE A 193 15.01 -14.83 -13.89
CA ILE A 193 13.90 -14.00 -13.41
C ILE A 193 13.13 -14.73 -12.31
N GLY A 194 12.95 -14.03 -11.18
CA GLY A 194 12.16 -14.47 -10.03
C GLY A 194 11.00 -13.53 -9.74
N GLY A 195 10.17 -13.26 -10.75
CA GLY A 195 9.09 -12.26 -10.66
C GLY A 195 9.66 -10.83 -10.77
N GLN A 196 9.55 -10.03 -9.71
CA GLN A 196 10.06 -8.64 -9.69
C GLN A 196 11.58 -8.56 -9.47
N LEU A 197 12.25 -9.70 -9.28
CA LEU A 197 13.68 -9.80 -8.99
C LEU A 197 14.43 -10.46 -10.15
N LEU A 198 15.69 -10.05 -10.33
CA LEU A 198 16.67 -10.71 -11.18
C LEU A 198 17.77 -11.29 -10.29
N PHE A 199 18.03 -12.59 -10.46
CA PHE A 199 19.06 -13.33 -9.73
C PHE A 199 20.29 -13.46 -10.62
N GLU A 200 21.45 -13.10 -10.08
CA GLU A 200 22.74 -13.06 -10.77
C GLU A 200 23.69 -14.09 -10.13
N GLY A 201 23.97 -15.18 -10.86
CA GLY A 201 24.86 -16.27 -10.45
C GLY A 201 26.33 -15.90 -10.58
N SER A 202 27.12 -16.21 -9.54
CA SER A 202 28.57 -15.94 -9.54
C SER A 202 29.36 -17.17 -9.96
N ASP A 203 30.08 -17.06 -11.07
CA ASP A 203 30.90 -18.14 -11.62
C ASP A 203 31.82 -18.76 -10.56
N GLY A 204 31.57 -20.04 -10.23
CA GLY A 204 32.41 -20.84 -9.33
C GLY A 204 32.54 -20.34 -7.89
N CYS A 205 31.79 -19.29 -7.51
CA CYS A 205 31.90 -18.65 -6.20
C CYS A 205 30.80 -19.05 -5.22
N ASN A 206 29.86 -19.89 -5.66
CA ASN A 206 28.76 -20.41 -4.86
C ASN A 206 27.98 -19.25 -4.19
N HIS A 207 27.58 -18.25 -4.97
CA HIS A 207 26.99 -17.02 -4.46
C HIS A 207 26.05 -16.37 -5.48
N ILE A 208 24.89 -15.93 -5.02
CA ILE A 208 23.88 -15.25 -5.83
C ILE A 208 23.70 -13.82 -5.34
N TRP A 209 23.68 -12.89 -6.29
CA TRP A 209 23.32 -11.49 -6.06
C TRP A 209 21.92 -11.25 -6.60
N VAL A 210 21.09 -10.51 -5.87
CA VAL A 210 19.68 -10.32 -6.24
C VAL A 210 19.38 -8.84 -6.37
N VAL A 211 18.92 -8.44 -7.54
CA VAL A 211 18.61 -7.05 -7.88
C VAL A 211 17.13 -6.90 -8.21
N GLN A 212 16.63 -5.66 -8.10
CA GLN A 212 15.34 -5.28 -8.68
C GLN A 212 15.40 -5.48 -10.19
N ARG A 213 14.41 -6.16 -10.77
CA ARG A 213 14.35 -6.42 -12.22
C ARG A 213 14.41 -5.14 -13.04
N ASP A 214 13.69 -4.11 -12.64
CA ASP A 214 13.51 -2.91 -13.47
C ASP A 214 14.60 -1.84 -13.22
N THR A 215 15.14 -1.76 -12.00
CA THR A 215 16.10 -0.71 -11.61
C THR A 215 17.52 -1.22 -11.44
N HIS A 216 17.70 -2.54 -11.39
CA HIS A 216 18.96 -3.24 -11.10
C HIS A 216 19.61 -2.83 -9.77
N ALA A 217 18.83 -2.25 -8.85
CA ALA A 217 19.30 -1.95 -7.50
C ALA A 217 19.45 -3.24 -6.70
N LEU A 218 20.61 -3.44 -6.06
CA LEU A 218 20.85 -4.55 -5.14
C LEU A 218 19.80 -4.58 -4.02
N VAL A 219 19.18 -5.74 -3.83
CA VAL A 219 18.19 -5.98 -2.78
C VAL A 219 18.82 -6.78 -1.65
N PHE A 220 19.43 -7.92 -1.97
CA PHE A 220 20.13 -8.81 -1.04
C PHE A 220 21.04 -9.77 -1.82
N ASP A 221 21.81 -10.58 -1.09
CA ASP A 221 22.68 -11.61 -1.64
C ASP A 221 22.77 -12.81 -0.67
N PHE A 222 23.17 -13.97 -1.17
CA PHE A 222 23.35 -15.17 -0.36
C PHE A 222 24.33 -16.16 -0.99
N GLY A 223 25.03 -16.92 -0.14
CA GLY A 223 25.86 -18.03 -0.58
C GLY A 223 25.01 -19.24 -0.93
N THR A 224 25.33 -19.94 -2.01
CA THR A 224 24.70 -21.22 -2.34
C THR A 224 25.37 -22.31 -1.50
N GLY A 225 24.59 -23.08 -0.74
CA GLY A 225 25.09 -24.20 0.07
C GLY A 225 25.70 -25.35 -0.76
N ALA A 226 25.78 -25.19 -2.09
CA ALA A 226 26.23 -26.15 -3.07
C ALA A 226 27.75 -26.08 -3.28
N ASN A 227 28.53 -26.56 -2.32
CA ASN A 227 30.00 -26.57 -2.42
C ASN A 227 30.50 -27.24 -3.71
N GLY A 228 31.20 -26.46 -4.54
CA GLY A 228 31.83 -26.93 -5.77
C GLY A 228 30.84 -27.17 -6.90
N VAL A 229 29.76 -26.38 -6.94
CA VAL A 229 28.93 -26.15 -8.12
C VAL A 229 29.23 -24.77 -8.67
N ARG A 230 29.51 -24.64 -9.96
CA ARG A 230 29.55 -23.31 -10.59
C ARG A 230 28.13 -22.80 -10.75
N ASP A 231 27.84 -21.59 -10.26
CA ASP A 231 26.54 -20.94 -10.48
C ASP A 231 26.49 -20.34 -11.89
N GLU A 232 26.50 -21.25 -12.88
CA GLU A 232 26.32 -20.95 -14.30
C GLU A 232 24.85 -20.59 -14.52
N ASP A 233 24.14 -21.25 -15.44
CA ASP A 233 22.75 -20.92 -15.74
C ASP A 233 21.82 -21.14 -14.55
N LEU A 234 20.81 -20.29 -14.45
CA LEU A 234 19.85 -20.28 -13.35
C LEU A 234 18.43 -20.42 -13.90
N GLU A 235 17.56 -21.11 -13.15
CA GLU A 235 16.14 -21.13 -13.51
C GLU A 235 15.22 -21.34 -12.31
N CYS A 236 14.08 -20.67 -12.35
CA CYS A 236 13.13 -20.62 -11.27
C CYS A 236 12.20 -21.85 -11.21
N ASP A 237 11.96 -22.38 -10.00
CA ASP A 237 10.99 -23.46 -9.76
C ASP A 237 10.17 -23.22 -8.48
N SER A 238 8.90 -22.84 -8.68
CA SER A 238 7.91 -22.65 -7.62
C SER A 238 7.00 -23.87 -7.39
N VAL A 239 7.23 -24.97 -8.10
CA VAL A 239 6.26 -26.09 -8.20
C VAL A 239 6.80 -27.35 -7.53
N THR A 240 8.02 -27.77 -7.84
CA THR A 240 8.53 -29.12 -7.47
C THR A 240 8.60 -29.31 -5.95
N PHE A 241 8.94 -28.25 -5.21
CA PHE A 241 9.17 -28.30 -3.76
C PHE A 241 8.19 -27.44 -2.96
N SER A 242 7.09 -27.00 -3.59
CA SER A 242 6.07 -26.18 -2.94
C SER A 242 5.70 -26.73 -1.56
N PRO A 243 5.67 -25.89 -0.50
CA PRO A 243 5.66 -24.43 -0.55
C PRO A 243 7.03 -23.76 -0.62
N LYS A 244 8.12 -24.54 -0.61
CA LYS A 244 9.45 -23.98 -0.87
C LYS A 244 9.54 -23.56 -2.32
N THR A 245 10.10 -22.37 -2.51
CA THR A 245 10.46 -21.87 -3.81
C THR A 245 11.97 -22.05 -3.97
N VAL A 246 12.41 -22.56 -5.12
CA VAL A 246 13.84 -22.80 -5.36
C VAL A 246 14.30 -22.15 -6.64
N MET A 247 15.60 -21.87 -6.68
CA MET A 247 16.33 -21.58 -7.89
C MET A 247 17.22 -22.77 -8.20
N TRP A 248 17.12 -23.26 -9.42
CA TRP A 248 18.03 -24.25 -9.96
C TRP A 248 19.29 -23.58 -10.47
N SER A 249 20.43 -24.24 -10.28
CA SER A 249 21.74 -23.88 -10.80
C SER A 249 22.43 -25.13 -11.34
N MET A 250 23.23 -24.98 -12.39
CA MET A 250 23.83 -26.09 -13.13
C MET A 250 25.34 -26.14 -12.96
N GLU A 251 25.86 -27.29 -12.56
CA GLU A 251 27.30 -27.56 -12.64
C GLU A 251 27.76 -27.73 -14.10
N ALA A 252 28.77 -26.98 -14.52
CA ALA A 252 29.29 -27.01 -15.90
C ALA A 252 29.89 -28.37 -16.30
N TYR A 253 30.56 -29.07 -15.39
CA TYR A 253 31.40 -30.23 -15.72
C TYR A 253 30.81 -31.58 -15.30
N GLU A 254 31.19 -32.63 -16.02
CA GLU A 254 30.79 -34.01 -15.68
C GLU A 254 31.57 -34.58 -14.47
N PRO A 255 30.93 -35.38 -13.58
CA PRO A 255 29.54 -35.84 -13.65
C PRO A 255 28.56 -34.74 -13.26
N ARG A 256 27.65 -34.43 -14.20
CA ARG A 256 26.85 -33.22 -14.09
C ARG A 256 25.68 -33.36 -13.14
N ARG A 257 25.41 -32.27 -12.44
CA ARG A 257 24.31 -32.14 -11.50
C ARG A 257 23.66 -30.76 -11.58
N ALA A 258 22.35 -30.73 -11.41
CA ALA A 258 21.64 -29.52 -11.04
C ALA A 258 21.48 -29.47 -9.52
N VAL A 259 21.60 -28.28 -8.94
CA VAL A 259 21.31 -28.03 -7.53
C VAL A 259 20.15 -27.05 -7.43
N ALA A 260 19.18 -27.36 -6.58
CA ALA A 260 18.14 -26.44 -6.18
C ALA A 260 18.49 -25.88 -4.82
N PHE A 261 18.61 -24.56 -4.72
CA PHE A 261 18.71 -23.87 -3.44
C PHE A 261 17.45 -23.05 -3.18
N GLU A 262 17.08 -22.96 -1.91
CA GLU A 262 15.91 -22.21 -1.47
C GLU A 262 16.11 -20.72 -1.77
N ILE A 263 15.09 -20.10 -2.34
CA ILE A 263 15.01 -18.65 -2.55
C ILE A 263 13.80 -18.11 -1.80
N PRO A 264 13.68 -16.78 -1.62
CA PRO A 264 12.61 -16.26 -0.81
C PRO A 264 11.22 -16.71 -1.32
N PRO A 265 10.30 -17.14 -0.43
CA PRO A 265 9.00 -17.66 -0.85
C PRO A 265 8.25 -16.66 -1.73
N GLY A 266 7.74 -17.13 -2.87
CA GLY A 266 7.03 -16.30 -3.84
C GLY A 266 7.92 -15.45 -4.75
N SER A 267 9.24 -15.42 -4.60
CA SER A 267 10.15 -14.75 -5.55
C SER A 267 10.35 -15.54 -6.85
N CYS A 268 9.33 -16.27 -7.30
CA CYS A 268 9.44 -17.14 -8.46
C CYS A 268 8.11 -17.31 -9.18
N ALA A 269 8.15 -17.04 -10.48
CA ALA A 269 7.09 -17.40 -11.40
C ALA A 269 7.70 -18.16 -12.57
N THR A 270 7.20 -19.37 -12.80
CA THR A 270 7.72 -20.24 -13.86
C THR A 270 7.54 -19.56 -15.23
N GLY A 271 8.63 -19.45 -15.99
CA GLY A 271 8.59 -18.93 -17.36
C GLY A 271 8.58 -17.41 -17.48
N GLY A 272 9.19 -16.72 -16.52
CA GLY A 272 9.59 -15.32 -16.64
C GLY A 272 8.75 -14.29 -15.88
N GLY A 273 7.63 -14.69 -15.26
CA GLY A 273 6.79 -13.84 -14.41
C GLY A 273 6.14 -12.62 -15.08
N VAL A 274 4.81 -12.51 -15.00
CA VAL A 274 4.08 -11.35 -15.53
C VAL A 274 3.30 -10.67 -14.41
N ASP A 275 3.36 -9.34 -14.38
CA ASP A 275 2.53 -8.44 -13.58
C ASP A 275 1.88 -7.47 -14.58
N SER A 276 0.71 -7.85 -15.09
CA SER A 276 0.08 -7.23 -16.25
C SER A 276 -0.41 -5.81 -15.96
N ASP A 277 -0.82 -5.52 -14.73
CA ASP A 277 -1.39 -4.23 -14.34
C ASP A 277 -0.46 -3.35 -13.49
N GLY A 278 0.73 -3.85 -13.16
CA GLY A 278 1.82 -3.09 -12.57
C GLY A 278 1.70 -2.86 -11.06
N ASP A 279 0.83 -3.58 -10.37
CA ASP A 279 0.60 -3.41 -8.93
C ASP A 279 1.63 -4.14 -8.05
N GLY A 280 2.41 -5.05 -8.65
CA GLY A 280 3.44 -5.86 -8.00
C GLY A 280 3.03 -7.29 -7.68
N LEU A 281 1.74 -7.62 -7.81
CA LEU A 281 1.24 -8.98 -7.76
C LEU A 281 1.43 -9.62 -9.13
N LEU A 282 1.88 -10.88 -9.14
CA LEU A 282 2.04 -11.59 -10.40
C LEU A 282 0.67 -12.11 -10.85
N ASP A 283 0.39 -12.09 -12.16
CA ASP A 283 -0.83 -12.61 -12.77
C ASP A 283 -1.18 -14.02 -12.25
N GLU A 284 -0.16 -14.85 -12.04
CA GLU A 284 -0.36 -16.21 -11.53
C GLU A 284 -0.85 -16.25 -10.08
N TRP A 285 -0.46 -15.29 -9.24
CA TRP A 285 -0.97 -15.17 -7.88
C TRP A 285 -2.42 -14.71 -7.90
N GLU A 286 -2.74 -13.74 -8.74
CA GLU A 286 -4.10 -13.19 -8.84
C GLU A 286 -5.09 -14.18 -9.47
N GLU A 287 -4.62 -15.08 -10.34
CA GLU A 287 -5.44 -16.11 -10.97
C GLU A 287 -5.59 -17.40 -10.13
N LYS A 288 -4.61 -17.72 -9.27
CA LYS A 288 -4.54 -19.04 -8.60
C LYS A 288 -4.33 -18.98 -7.09
N GLY A 289 -4.04 -17.81 -6.55
CA GLY A 289 -3.51 -17.65 -5.20
C GLY A 289 -2.04 -18.05 -5.10
N ILE A 290 -1.46 -17.85 -3.93
CA ILE A 290 -0.07 -18.19 -3.64
C ILE A 290 0.06 -18.83 -2.25
N THR A 291 0.98 -19.79 -2.12
CA THR A 291 1.40 -20.29 -0.80
C THR A 291 2.70 -19.61 -0.40
N ILE A 292 2.67 -18.84 0.70
CA ILE A 292 3.84 -18.18 1.28
C ILE A 292 4.24 -18.91 2.55
N ASP A 293 5.52 -19.20 2.69
CA ASP A 293 6.11 -19.61 3.96
C ASP A 293 6.60 -18.35 4.70
N PRO A 294 5.89 -17.87 5.75
CA PRO A 294 6.13 -16.55 6.32
C PRO A 294 7.43 -16.43 7.12
N ASP A 295 7.98 -17.53 7.63
CA ASP A 295 9.21 -17.52 8.43
C ASP A 295 10.22 -18.60 8.01
N GLY A 296 9.99 -19.27 6.87
CA GLY A 296 10.93 -20.23 6.29
C GLY A 296 10.98 -21.50 7.14
N ALA A 297 12.08 -21.75 7.87
CA ALA A 297 12.09 -22.84 8.86
C ALA A 297 11.74 -22.39 10.28
N GLY A 298 11.09 -21.24 10.43
CA GLY A 298 10.48 -20.85 11.68
C GLY A 298 9.25 -21.72 12.03
N PRO A 299 8.59 -21.42 13.18
CA PRO A 299 7.47 -22.22 13.66
C PRO A 299 6.15 -21.99 12.90
N ALA A 300 6.02 -20.95 12.08
CA ALA A 300 4.78 -20.70 11.36
C ALA A 300 4.62 -21.70 10.21
N ALA A 301 3.37 -22.12 9.99
CA ALA A 301 3.07 -23.01 8.87
C ALA A 301 2.95 -22.19 7.58
N PRO A 302 3.28 -22.77 6.41
CA PRO A 302 2.97 -22.19 5.11
C PRO A 302 1.50 -21.79 5.00
N GLN A 303 1.24 -20.59 4.48
CA GLN A 303 -0.08 -19.98 4.37
C GLN A 303 -0.49 -19.87 2.91
N PHE A 304 -1.67 -20.38 2.56
CA PHE A 304 -2.28 -20.13 1.26
C PHE A 304 -3.13 -18.86 1.29
N ILE A 305 -2.86 -17.95 0.35
CA ILE A 305 -3.56 -16.69 0.15
C ILE A 305 -4.34 -16.78 -1.17
N ASP A 306 -5.67 -16.87 -1.07
CA ASP A 306 -6.59 -17.02 -2.19
C ASP A 306 -6.99 -15.65 -2.78
N LEU A 307 -6.05 -14.99 -3.47
CA LEU A 307 -6.28 -13.71 -4.14
C LEU A 307 -7.48 -13.69 -5.10
N PRO A 308 -7.74 -14.74 -5.91
CA PRO A 308 -8.94 -14.80 -6.74
C PRO A 308 -10.23 -14.70 -5.91
N ALA A 309 -10.29 -15.40 -4.78
CA ALA A 309 -11.45 -15.33 -3.89
C ALA A 309 -11.56 -13.99 -3.15
N MET A 310 -10.44 -13.29 -2.95
CA MET A 310 -10.39 -11.94 -2.37
C MET A 310 -10.78 -10.85 -3.37
N GLY A 311 -10.82 -11.18 -4.67
CA GLY A 311 -11.28 -10.29 -5.73
C GLY A 311 -10.18 -9.62 -6.53
N ALA A 312 -8.96 -10.19 -6.54
CA ALA A 312 -7.88 -9.72 -7.39
C ALA A 312 -8.23 -9.82 -8.88
N ASP A 313 -7.71 -8.90 -9.69
CA ASP A 313 -7.89 -8.81 -11.13
C ASP A 313 -6.60 -8.34 -11.80
N LYS A 314 -5.87 -9.28 -12.40
CA LYS A 314 -4.62 -9.05 -13.14
C LYS A 314 -4.61 -7.95 -14.20
N ASN A 315 -5.78 -7.44 -14.59
CA ASN A 315 -5.87 -6.35 -15.55
C ASN A 315 -6.12 -5.01 -14.89
N LYS A 316 -6.39 -4.95 -13.59
CA LYS A 316 -6.75 -3.74 -12.88
C LYS A 316 -6.10 -3.74 -11.49
N PRO A 317 -5.22 -2.75 -11.21
CA PRO A 317 -4.38 -2.78 -10.03
C PRO A 317 -5.16 -3.02 -8.75
N ASP A 318 -4.63 -3.89 -7.91
CA ASP A 318 -5.15 -4.21 -6.60
C ASP A 318 -4.24 -3.68 -5.49
N VAL A 319 -4.85 -3.10 -4.46
CA VAL A 319 -4.16 -2.70 -3.23
C VAL A 319 -4.87 -3.37 -2.06
N PHE A 320 -4.16 -4.22 -1.33
CA PHE A 320 -4.71 -4.97 -0.19
C PHE A 320 -4.27 -4.35 1.14
N LEU A 321 -5.22 -4.19 2.06
CA LEU A 321 -4.98 -3.73 3.44
C LEU A 321 -5.47 -4.79 4.42
N GLN A 322 -4.65 -5.11 5.42
CA GLN A 322 -5.10 -5.78 6.64
C GLN A 322 -5.12 -4.75 7.76
N VAL A 323 -6.31 -4.52 8.32
CA VAL A 323 -6.55 -3.56 9.39
C VAL A 323 -6.82 -4.31 10.69
N ASP A 324 -5.82 -4.36 11.55
CA ASP A 324 -6.01 -4.78 12.94
C ASP A 324 -6.37 -3.55 13.78
N TRP A 325 -7.26 -3.71 14.77
CA TRP A 325 -7.77 -2.57 15.55
C TRP A 325 -7.67 -2.81 17.05
N MET A 326 -7.34 -1.77 17.80
CA MET A 326 -7.39 -1.81 19.26
C MET A 326 -8.81 -1.64 19.77
N ALA A 327 -9.19 -2.41 20.79
CA ALA A 327 -10.43 -2.16 21.52
C ALA A 327 -10.35 -2.65 22.97
N ASP A 328 -11.16 -2.05 23.82
CA ASP A 328 -11.41 -2.49 25.19
C ASP A 328 -12.92 -2.54 25.50
N ALA A 329 -13.28 -2.59 26.79
CA ALA A 329 -14.68 -2.64 27.20
C ALA A 329 -15.45 -1.32 27.00
N SER A 330 -14.76 -0.22 26.75
CA SER A 330 -15.30 1.14 26.69
C SER A 330 -15.42 1.71 25.28
N HIS A 331 -14.48 1.38 24.38
CA HIS A 331 -14.50 1.83 22.99
C HIS A 331 -13.69 0.90 22.06
N SER A 332 -13.88 1.06 20.76
CA SER A 332 -13.21 0.32 19.70
C SER A 332 -12.67 1.27 18.65
N HIS A 333 -11.43 1.03 18.20
CA HIS A 333 -10.80 1.73 17.09
C HIS A 333 -11.01 1.05 15.74
N ALA A 334 -11.90 0.05 15.65
CA ALA A 334 -12.34 -0.45 14.34
C ALA A 334 -12.89 0.73 13.51
N LEU A 335 -12.46 0.83 12.27
CA LEU A 335 -12.94 1.85 11.33
C LEU A 335 -14.39 1.54 10.96
N THR A 336 -15.17 2.59 10.71
CA THR A 336 -16.55 2.36 10.28
C THR A 336 -16.59 1.88 8.83
N ALA A 337 -17.58 1.05 8.50
CA ALA A 337 -17.83 0.64 7.12
C ALA A 337 -18.04 1.84 6.18
N ALA A 338 -18.55 2.97 6.70
CA ALA A 338 -18.72 4.20 5.93
C ALA A 338 -17.37 4.89 5.64
N ALA A 339 -16.44 4.88 6.60
CA ALA A 339 -15.08 5.39 6.40
C ALA A 339 -14.32 4.57 5.36
N ILE A 340 -14.30 3.23 5.52
CA ILE A 340 -13.65 2.32 4.55
C ILE A 340 -14.23 2.52 3.16
N LYS A 341 -15.57 2.58 3.03
CA LYS A 341 -16.23 2.76 1.74
C LYS A 341 -15.80 4.05 1.02
N LYS A 342 -15.60 5.16 1.74
CA LYS A 342 -15.14 6.43 1.14
C LYS A 342 -13.78 6.26 0.45
N VAL A 343 -12.85 5.54 1.09
CA VAL A 343 -11.51 5.29 0.54
C VAL A 343 -11.58 4.32 -0.64
N VAL A 344 -12.34 3.23 -0.51
CA VAL A 344 -12.54 2.26 -1.61
C VAL A 344 -13.17 2.92 -2.84
N ASP A 345 -14.20 3.76 -2.66
CA ASP A 345 -14.83 4.50 -3.74
C ASP A 345 -13.85 5.48 -4.43
N ALA A 346 -12.95 6.11 -3.65
CA ALA A 346 -11.95 7.04 -4.18
C ALA A 346 -10.94 6.34 -5.11
N PHE A 347 -10.41 5.19 -4.68
CA PHE A 347 -9.50 4.37 -5.50
C PHE A 347 -10.19 3.82 -6.75
N ALA A 348 -11.43 3.32 -6.61
CA ALA A 348 -12.21 2.82 -7.73
C ALA A 348 -12.52 3.91 -8.77
N ALA A 349 -12.75 5.15 -8.33
CA ALA A 349 -13.02 6.31 -9.18
C ALA A 349 -11.76 7.09 -9.59
N SER A 350 -10.56 6.61 -9.24
CA SER A 350 -9.30 7.28 -9.58
C SER A 350 -9.09 7.35 -11.10
N PRO A 351 -8.39 8.37 -11.62
CA PRO A 351 -8.02 8.46 -13.03
C PRO A 351 -6.75 7.63 -13.35
N TYR A 352 -6.30 6.76 -12.42
CA TYR A 352 -5.13 5.93 -12.65
C TYR A 352 -5.36 5.02 -13.85
N HIS A 353 -4.39 4.98 -14.76
CA HIS A 353 -4.42 4.11 -15.94
C HIS A 353 -3.42 2.99 -15.76
N SER A 354 -3.94 1.76 -15.66
CA SER A 354 -3.13 0.54 -15.67
C SER A 354 -2.38 0.39 -17.01
N PRO A 355 -1.20 -0.28 -17.04
CA PRO A 355 -0.57 -0.73 -18.27
C PRO A 355 -1.50 -1.52 -19.22
N THR A 356 -2.53 -2.18 -18.71
CA THR A 356 -3.55 -2.88 -19.53
C THR A 356 -4.57 -1.94 -20.18
N GLY A 357 -4.60 -0.66 -19.77
CA GLY A 357 -5.54 0.36 -20.21
C GLY A 357 -6.82 0.49 -19.37
N LEU A 358 -7.04 -0.35 -18.35
CA LEU A 358 -8.14 -0.16 -17.42
C LEU A 358 -7.93 1.06 -16.52
N THR A 359 -9.03 1.67 -16.07
CA THR A 359 -9.03 2.87 -15.22
C THR A 359 -9.50 2.54 -13.81
N GLY A 360 -8.87 3.16 -12.82
CA GLY A 360 -9.17 2.97 -11.40
C GLY A 360 -8.33 1.86 -10.77
N ILE A 361 -8.36 1.80 -9.45
CA ILE A 361 -7.65 0.81 -8.63
C ILE A 361 -8.69 0.09 -7.76
N ASN A 362 -8.55 -1.21 -7.57
CA ASN A 362 -9.33 -1.97 -6.61
C ASN A 362 -8.65 -1.89 -5.24
N LEU A 363 -9.31 -1.30 -4.25
CA LEU A 363 -8.83 -1.30 -2.87
C LEU A 363 -9.59 -2.35 -2.07
N HIS A 364 -8.86 -3.33 -1.53
CA HIS A 364 -9.39 -4.44 -0.74
C HIS A 364 -9.02 -4.24 0.72
N VAL A 365 -10.01 -4.11 1.60
CA VAL A 365 -9.77 -3.80 3.02
C VAL A 365 -10.31 -4.91 3.90
N ASP A 366 -9.42 -5.72 4.48
CA ASP A 366 -9.74 -6.74 5.50
C ASP A 366 -9.67 -6.12 6.89
N GLU A 367 -10.83 -5.86 7.49
CA GLU A 367 -10.98 -5.45 8.91
C GLU A 367 -11.83 -6.49 9.66
N GLY A 368 -11.53 -7.77 9.44
CA GLY A 368 -12.18 -8.87 10.12
C GLY A 368 -13.28 -9.54 9.29
N PRO A 369 -13.80 -10.70 9.72
CA PRO A 369 -14.70 -11.54 8.93
C PRO A 369 -16.01 -10.87 8.46
N SER A 370 -16.48 -9.85 9.19
CA SER A 370 -17.70 -9.10 8.87
C SER A 370 -17.49 -7.88 7.97
N SER A 371 -16.23 -7.48 7.74
CA SER A 371 -15.92 -6.37 6.85
C SER A 371 -16.27 -6.73 5.39
N VAL A 372 -16.70 -5.73 4.62
CA VAL A 372 -17.12 -5.93 3.23
C VAL A 372 -15.89 -6.08 2.35
N MET A 373 -15.78 -7.23 1.67
CA MET A 373 -14.72 -7.53 0.72
C MET A 373 -15.08 -7.05 -0.68
N ASN A 374 -16.32 -7.29 -1.11
CA ASN A 374 -16.80 -6.84 -2.42
C ASN A 374 -17.95 -5.83 -2.26
N PRO A 375 -17.71 -4.53 -2.50
CA PRO A 375 -18.74 -3.49 -2.35
C PRO A 375 -19.93 -3.65 -3.32
N ALA A 376 -19.72 -4.26 -4.48
CA ALA A 376 -20.78 -4.44 -5.49
C ALA A 376 -21.77 -5.55 -5.11
N THR A 377 -21.29 -6.61 -4.45
CA THR A 377 -22.13 -7.76 -4.05
C THR A 377 -22.48 -7.78 -2.57
N GLY A 378 -21.76 -7.02 -1.74
CA GLY A 378 -21.87 -7.06 -0.28
C GLY A 378 -21.23 -8.30 0.35
N ALA A 379 -20.45 -9.09 -0.40
CA ALA A 379 -19.73 -10.23 0.16
C ALA A 379 -18.73 -9.77 1.23
N THR A 380 -18.68 -10.48 2.36
CA THR A 380 -17.75 -10.19 3.46
C THR A 380 -16.51 -11.07 3.38
N TRP A 381 -15.43 -10.68 4.07
CA TRP A 381 -14.19 -11.44 4.10
C TRP A 381 -14.34 -12.85 4.70
N GLY A 382 -15.24 -13.04 5.67
CA GLY A 382 -15.53 -14.35 6.25
C GLY A 382 -14.26 -15.10 6.68
N SER A 383 -14.07 -16.33 6.19
CA SER A 383 -12.90 -17.16 6.48
C SER A 383 -11.61 -16.71 5.77
N LEU A 384 -11.70 -15.81 4.79
CA LEU A 384 -10.52 -15.23 4.13
C LEU A 384 -9.82 -14.21 5.03
N SER A 385 -10.55 -13.63 6.00
CA SER A 385 -10.01 -12.62 6.92
C SER A 385 -8.88 -13.17 7.80
N ARG A 386 -7.88 -12.33 8.06
CA ARG A 386 -6.86 -12.53 9.11
C ARG A 386 -6.78 -11.34 10.06
N ALA A 387 -7.47 -10.24 9.75
CA ALA A 387 -7.56 -9.10 10.63
C ALA A 387 -8.32 -9.42 11.92
N HIS A 388 -7.89 -8.82 13.02
CA HIS A 388 -8.51 -9.06 14.32
C HIS A 388 -8.31 -7.91 15.32
N GLN A 389 -9.08 -8.00 16.41
CA GLN A 389 -8.96 -7.09 17.53
C GLN A 389 -7.66 -7.32 18.32
N LEU A 390 -6.91 -6.24 18.51
CA LEU A 390 -5.75 -6.15 19.37
C LEU A 390 -6.12 -5.65 20.76
N THR A 391 -5.26 -5.94 21.74
CA THR A 391 -5.40 -5.37 23.09
C THR A 391 -5.18 -3.87 23.05
N HIS A 392 -6.10 -3.11 23.63
CA HIS A 392 -5.97 -1.66 23.70
C HIS A 392 -4.78 -1.21 24.56
N VAL A 393 -4.00 -0.29 24.02
CA VAL A 393 -3.03 0.53 24.74
C VAL A 393 -3.25 1.99 24.36
N SER A 394 -3.09 2.91 25.31
CA SER A 394 -3.30 4.33 25.05
C SER A 394 -2.29 4.90 24.06
N ASN A 395 -1.03 4.46 24.16
CA ASN A 395 0.05 4.84 23.27
C ASN A 395 0.72 3.56 22.77
N LEU A 396 0.76 3.34 21.46
CA LEU A 396 1.34 2.13 20.87
C LEU A 396 2.86 2.08 21.05
N GLY A 397 3.54 3.22 21.00
CA GLY A 397 4.98 3.34 21.16
C GLY A 397 5.37 4.66 21.80
N THR A 398 6.55 5.15 21.45
CA THR A 398 7.14 6.38 21.99
C THR A 398 7.87 7.14 20.90
N SER A 399 7.78 8.47 20.94
CA SER A 399 8.67 9.32 20.16
C SER A 399 9.93 9.68 20.93
N GLY A 400 11.07 9.65 20.24
CA GLY A 400 12.40 9.97 20.76
C GLY A 400 13.11 11.06 19.95
N ALA A 401 14.42 11.22 20.16
CA ALA A 401 15.24 12.10 19.33
C ALA A 401 15.35 11.51 17.92
N GLY A 402 14.54 12.01 16.98
CA GLY A 402 14.44 11.52 15.60
C GLY A 402 13.05 11.03 15.19
N GLY A 403 12.04 11.13 16.06
CA GLY A 403 10.64 10.80 15.74
C GLY A 403 10.12 9.51 16.41
N TYR A 404 9.09 8.90 15.82
CA TYR A 404 8.38 7.73 16.34
C TYR A 404 9.19 6.43 16.20
N ASP A 405 9.34 5.67 17.30
CA ASP A 405 9.99 4.35 17.33
C ASP A 405 9.01 3.22 16.97
N TRP A 406 9.30 2.52 15.87
CA TRP A 406 8.48 1.44 15.32
C TRP A 406 8.61 0.10 16.06
N SER A 407 9.43 -0.03 17.10
CA SER A 407 9.71 -1.31 17.79
C SER A 407 8.44 -1.99 18.36
N ALA A 408 7.53 -1.20 18.92
CA ALA A 408 6.28 -1.73 19.47
C ALA A 408 5.29 -2.16 18.37
N PHE A 409 5.19 -1.38 17.29
CA PHE A 409 4.45 -1.78 16.10
C PHE A 409 5.03 -3.05 15.47
N GLN A 410 6.36 -3.16 15.36
CA GLN A 410 7.04 -4.34 14.82
C GLN A 410 6.71 -5.58 15.64
N THR A 411 6.66 -5.46 16.97
CA THR A 411 6.25 -6.56 17.86
C THR A 411 4.82 -7.03 17.56
N LEU A 412 3.89 -6.11 17.27
CA LEU A 412 2.53 -6.48 16.85
C LEU A 412 2.52 -7.11 15.46
N LYS A 413 3.24 -6.54 14.50
CA LYS A 413 3.34 -7.07 13.13
C LYS A 413 3.87 -8.51 13.13
N ASP A 414 4.95 -8.77 13.87
CA ASP A 414 5.57 -10.10 13.96
C ASP A 414 4.64 -11.14 14.59
N ALA A 415 3.77 -10.72 15.51
CA ALA A 415 2.82 -11.63 16.17
C ALA A 415 1.54 -11.86 15.36
N ASN A 416 1.05 -10.85 14.65
CA ASN A 416 -0.34 -10.82 14.15
C ASN A 416 -0.45 -10.75 12.61
N PHE A 417 0.58 -10.25 11.92
CA PHE A 417 0.57 -10.06 10.47
C PHE A 417 1.57 -10.95 9.76
N THR A 418 2.84 -10.95 10.18
CA THR A 418 3.90 -11.78 9.57
C THR A 418 3.49 -13.25 9.44
N PRO A 419 2.92 -13.92 10.47
CA PRO A 419 2.53 -15.34 10.38
C PRO A 419 1.39 -15.63 9.39
N THR A 420 0.73 -14.61 8.85
CA THR A 420 -0.35 -14.77 7.86
C THR A 420 0.18 -14.98 6.43
N GLY A 421 1.48 -14.77 6.19
CA GLY A 421 2.08 -14.83 4.85
C GLY A 421 1.71 -13.66 3.94
N ARG A 422 1.01 -12.65 4.44
CA ARG A 422 0.48 -11.53 3.64
C ARG A 422 1.48 -10.38 3.42
N THR A 423 2.66 -10.42 4.03
CA THR A 423 3.68 -9.36 3.93
C THR A 423 3.99 -8.87 2.51
N PRO A 424 4.10 -9.73 1.47
CA PRO A 424 4.40 -9.26 0.13
C PRO A 424 3.18 -8.84 -0.71
N ILE A 425 2.00 -8.79 -0.08
CA ILE A 425 0.71 -8.57 -0.76
C ILE A 425 -0.10 -7.45 -0.08
N PHE A 426 -0.08 -7.39 1.25
CA PHE A 426 -0.91 -6.46 2.03
C PHE A 426 -0.09 -5.35 2.67
N HIS A 427 -0.62 -4.13 2.64
CA HIS A 427 -0.25 -3.08 3.58
C HIS A 427 -0.82 -3.44 4.96
N TYR A 428 0.01 -3.33 6.00
CA TYR A 428 -0.41 -3.59 7.37
C TYR A 428 -0.79 -2.29 8.08
N VAL A 429 -2.01 -2.26 8.58
CA VAL A 429 -2.61 -1.11 9.27
C VAL A 429 -2.92 -1.51 10.70
N VAL A 430 -2.44 -0.71 11.66
CA VAL A 430 -2.93 -0.76 13.04
C VAL A 430 -3.79 0.47 13.30
N SER A 431 -5.08 0.26 13.54
CA SER A 431 -5.99 1.31 14.03
C SER A 431 -5.96 1.31 15.56
N GLY A 432 -5.21 2.25 16.14
CA GLY A 432 -4.93 2.37 17.57
C GLY A 432 -5.49 3.65 18.20
N HIS A 433 -5.21 3.82 19.49
CA HIS A 433 -5.60 5.02 20.23
C HIS A 433 -4.71 6.22 19.87
N ASN A 434 -3.54 6.37 20.49
CA ASN A 434 -2.47 7.24 20.00
C ASN A 434 -1.28 6.38 19.59
N TYR A 435 -0.49 6.77 18.58
CA TYR A 435 0.73 6.02 18.27
C TYR A 435 1.83 6.32 19.30
N ASP A 436 1.91 7.54 19.83
CA ASP A 436 2.82 7.93 20.90
C ASP A 436 2.12 8.90 21.90
N SER A 437 2.88 9.77 22.58
CA SER A 437 2.33 10.80 23.46
C SER A 437 1.76 12.04 22.74
N THR A 438 1.89 12.13 21.42
CA THR A 438 1.29 13.19 20.61
C THR A 438 -0.23 12.98 20.48
N THR A 439 -0.88 13.93 19.80
CA THR A 439 -2.32 13.90 19.48
C THR A 439 -2.53 13.82 17.97
N SER A 440 -1.62 13.12 17.30
CA SER A 440 -1.60 12.99 15.85
C SER A 440 -2.65 12.02 15.33
N SER A 441 -3.20 12.28 14.14
CA SER A 441 -4.19 11.43 13.50
C SER A 441 -3.66 10.09 13.03
N GLY A 442 -2.39 10.00 12.63
CA GLY A 442 -1.79 8.81 12.02
C GLY A 442 -0.33 9.02 11.65
N ILE A 443 0.32 7.93 11.22
CA ILE A 443 1.69 7.94 10.70
C ILE A 443 1.94 6.74 9.79
N SER A 444 2.59 6.96 8.66
CA SER A 444 3.18 5.91 7.82
C SER A 444 4.65 5.68 8.18
N ARG A 445 5.12 4.44 8.08
CA ARG A 445 6.51 4.08 8.34
C ARG A 445 7.49 4.79 7.42
N GLY A 446 7.05 5.19 6.22
CA GLY A 446 7.85 6.03 5.34
C GLY A 446 7.23 6.19 3.97
N ILE A 447 7.97 6.82 3.07
CA ILE A 447 7.52 7.05 1.69
C ILE A 447 7.84 5.81 0.85
N GLY A 448 6.82 5.20 0.24
CA GLY A 448 6.98 3.93 -0.47
C GLY A 448 7.12 2.73 0.48
N ALA A 449 6.39 2.74 1.60
CA ALA A 449 6.39 1.68 2.63
C ALA A 449 5.11 0.83 2.59
N SER A 450 4.99 -0.14 3.51
CA SER A 450 3.83 -1.03 3.63
C SER A 450 3.09 -0.93 4.98
N ASP A 451 3.62 -0.16 5.92
CA ASP A 451 3.19 -0.16 7.33
C ASP A 451 2.68 1.22 7.70
N LEU A 452 1.49 1.30 8.31
CA LEU A 452 0.93 2.56 8.79
C LEU A 452 0.07 2.38 10.05
N ILE A 453 -0.17 3.50 10.74
CA ILE A 453 -1.01 3.59 11.93
C ILE A 453 -2.09 4.66 11.72
N VAL A 454 -3.33 4.33 12.07
CA VAL A 454 -4.42 5.30 12.30
C VAL A 454 -4.58 5.46 13.81
N SER A 455 -4.53 6.68 14.33
CA SER A 455 -4.44 6.97 15.77
C SER A 455 -5.37 8.09 16.23
N LEU A 456 -6.68 7.85 16.13
CA LEU A 456 -7.71 8.88 16.36
C LEU A 456 -8.20 8.98 17.83
N GLY A 457 -7.43 8.47 18.79
CA GLY A 457 -7.74 8.45 20.23
C GLY A 457 -7.92 9.82 20.86
N SER A 458 -7.23 10.83 20.31
CA SER A 458 -7.32 12.23 20.76
C SER A 458 -8.36 13.06 19.97
N PHE A 459 -8.99 12.46 18.96
CA PHE A 459 -9.94 13.13 18.06
C PHE A 459 -11.39 12.98 18.56
N THR A 460 -12.34 13.40 17.72
CA THR A 460 -13.76 13.40 18.04
C THR A 460 -14.21 12.03 18.59
N ASN A 461 -14.93 12.04 19.72
CA ASN A 461 -15.40 10.84 20.44
C ASN A 461 -14.31 9.85 20.89
N GLY A 462 -13.02 10.21 20.82
CA GLY A 462 -11.90 9.32 21.13
C GLY A 462 -11.66 8.21 20.11
N VAL A 463 -12.30 8.28 18.94
CA VAL A 463 -12.18 7.29 17.84
C VAL A 463 -12.24 7.92 16.43
N GLY A 464 -12.48 9.23 16.36
CA GLY A 464 -12.71 9.97 15.12
C GLY A 464 -14.11 9.78 14.52
N THR A 465 -14.51 10.74 13.69
CA THR A 465 -15.66 10.66 12.77
C THR A 465 -15.32 9.81 11.55
N ASP A 466 -16.34 9.43 10.76
CA ASP A 466 -16.14 8.70 9.49
C ASP A 466 -15.18 9.42 8.55
N ASN A 467 -15.20 10.76 8.54
CA ASN A 467 -14.34 11.58 7.70
C ASN A 467 -12.89 11.64 8.24
N GLU A 468 -12.72 11.75 9.55
CA GLU A 468 -11.38 11.71 10.18
C GLU A 468 -10.73 10.33 9.96
N GLN A 469 -11.50 9.24 10.07
CA GLN A 469 -11.05 7.88 9.79
C GLN A 469 -10.68 7.68 8.31
N ALA A 470 -11.57 8.03 7.38
CA ALA A 470 -11.31 7.89 5.94
C ALA A 470 -10.13 8.75 5.49
N GLY A 471 -10.07 9.99 5.97
CA GLY A 471 -9.02 10.95 5.64
C GLY A 471 -7.66 10.49 6.10
N THR A 472 -7.56 10.03 7.35
CA THR A 472 -6.31 9.50 7.90
C THR A 472 -5.88 8.24 7.19
N LEU A 473 -6.76 7.24 7.04
CA LEU A 473 -6.42 6.00 6.35
C LEU A 473 -5.90 6.28 4.94
N MET A 474 -6.59 7.12 4.17
CA MET A 474 -6.18 7.46 2.82
C MET A 474 -4.86 8.25 2.81
N HIS A 475 -4.65 9.17 3.75
CA HIS A 475 -3.42 9.96 3.84
C HIS A 475 -2.20 9.10 4.12
N GLU A 476 -2.27 8.25 5.15
CA GLU A 476 -1.14 7.38 5.49
C GLU A 476 -0.90 6.30 4.42
N LEU A 477 -1.97 5.83 3.75
CA LEU A 477 -1.83 4.96 2.59
C LEU A 477 -1.15 5.70 1.43
N GLY A 478 -1.42 6.99 1.24
CA GLY A 478 -0.74 7.80 0.24
C GLY A 478 0.77 7.86 0.45
N HIS A 479 1.25 7.96 1.70
CA HIS A 479 2.68 7.85 2.02
C HIS A 479 3.25 6.47 1.66
N ASN A 480 2.54 5.40 2.02
CA ASN A 480 2.89 4.04 1.59
C ASN A 480 2.99 3.92 0.06
N LEU A 481 2.14 4.65 -0.68
CA LEU A 481 2.11 4.70 -2.14
C LEU A 481 3.02 5.79 -2.74
N GLY A 482 3.93 6.37 -1.96
CA GLY A 482 4.98 7.25 -2.45
C GLY A 482 4.66 8.74 -2.49
N LEU A 483 3.48 9.17 -2.03
CA LEU A 483 3.08 10.58 -1.97
C LEU A 483 3.62 11.27 -0.71
N ARG A 484 3.86 12.57 -0.83
CA ARG A 484 4.23 13.46 0.28
C ARG A 484 3.14 14.50 0.54
N HIS A 485 3.29 15.28 1.60
CA HIS A 485 2.31 16.28 2.02
C HIS A 485 1.99 17.35 0.97
N GLY A 486 2.94 17.69 0.11
CA GLY A 486 2.79 18.58 -1.03
C GLY A 486 2.75 17.84 -2.37
N GLY A 487 2.54 16.53 -2.34
CA GLY A 487 2.60 15.59 -3.46
C GLY A 487 3.99 15.00 -3.65
N GLY A 488 4.95 15.85 -3.99
CA GLY A 488 6.30 15.48 -4.40
C GLY A 488 7.37 16.12 -3.52
N ASP A 489 6.93 16.94 -2.58
CA ASP A 489 7.70 17.56 -1.53
C ASP A 489 6.87 17.55 -0.23
N ASP A 490 7.47 17.98 0.88
CA ASP A 490 6.85 17.97 2.20
C ASP A 490 6.11 19.29 2.53
N THR A 491 5.96 20.20 1.55
CA THR A 491 5.31 21.49 1.77
C THR A 491 3.80 21.31 1.90
N ASN A 492 3.30 21.50 3.12
CA ASN A 492 1.89 21.42 3.47
C ASN A 492 1.08 22.65 3.05
N TYR A 493 -0.25 22.51 3.08
CA TYR A 493 -1.23 23.61 2.94
C TYR A 493 -1.18 24.42 1.63
N LYS A 494 -0.56 23.90 0.57
CA LYS A 494 -0.55 24.55 -0.74
C LYS A 494 -1.97 24.74 -1.29
N PRO A 495 -2.44 25.97 -1.58
CA PRO A 495 -3.79 26.19 -2.11
C PRO A 495 -4.02 25.60 -3.50
N ASN A 496 -2.96 25.38 -4.28
CA ASN A 496 -3.02 24.75 -5.60
C ASN A 496 -2.77 23.23 -5.58
N TYR A 497 -2.81 22.60 -4.41
CA TYR A 497 -2.66 21.15 -4.26
C TYR A 497 -3.93 20.56 -3.61
N LEU A 498 -4.87 20.16 -4.46
CA LEU A 498 -6.20 19.71 -4.06
C LEU A 498 -6.19 18.20 -3.80
N SER A 499 -5.60 17.80 -2.68
CA SER A 499 -5.38 16.40 -2.31
C SER A 499 -5.55 16.19 -0.82
N ILE A 500 -6.07 15.03 -0.40
CA ILE A 500 -6.12 14.64 1.01
C ILE A 500 -4.72 14.53 1.66
N MET A 501 -3.66 14.45 0.86
CA MET A 501 -2.28 14.46 1.35
C MET A 501 -1.89 15.81 1.95
N SER A 502 -2.60 16.89 1.62
CA SER A 502 -2.43 18.16 2.30
C SER A 502 -3.34 18.22 3.52
N TYR A 503 -2.79 18.62 4.66
CA TYR A 503 -3.53 18.77 5.92
C TYR A 503 -4.77 19.66 5.81
N GLY A 504 -4.77 20.61 4.87
CA GLY A 504 -5.93 21.44 4.58
C GLY A 504 -7.15 20.64 4.09
N PHE A 505 -6.97 19.42 3.59
CA PHE A 505 -8.04 18.57 3.05
C PHE A 505 -8.12 17.19 3.71
N GLN A 506 -7.13 16.76 4.49
CA GLN A 506 -7.07 15.42 5.07
C GLN A 506 -8.37 15.00 5.76
N LEU A 507 -8.82 15.71 6.79
CA LEU A 507 -9.99 15.31 7.59
C LEU A 507 -11.33 15.77 6.98
N GLY A 508 -11.30 16.81 6.15
CA GLY A 508 -12.50 17.42 5.56
C GLY A 508 -12.81 16.98 4.14
N GLY A 509 -11.89 16.30 3.46
CA GLY A 509 -11.92 16.05 2.03
C GLY A 509 -11.67 17.29 1.16
N VAL A 510 -11.45 17.06 -0.14
CA VAL A 510 -11.41 18.09 -1.17
C VAL A 510 -12.79 18.69 -1.42
N ILE A 511 -12.80 19.97 -1.75
CA ILE A 511 -14.02 20.74 -1.99
C ILE A 511 -14.36 20.61 -3.47
N LYS A 512 -15.50 20.00 -3.79
CA LYS A 512 -16.05 19.92 -5.15
C LYS A 512 -17.40 20.60 -5.20
N ASN A 513 -17.58 21.51 -6.15
CA ASN A 513 -18.80 22.30 -6.35
C ASN A 513 -19.28 23.00 -5.07
N GLY A 514 -18.34 23.56 -4.29
CA GLY A 514 -18.61 24.24 -3.03
C GLY A 514 -18.94 23.32 -1.85
N VAL A 515 -18.75 22.00 -1.99
CA VAL A 515 -19.05 21.00 -0.96
C VAL A 515 -17.79 20.19 -0.65
N ALA A 516 -17.39 20.14 0.63
CA ALA A 516 -16.32 19.23 1.08
C ALA A 516 -16.84 17.82 1.37
N GLY A 517 -15.93 16.92 1.74
CA GLY A 517 -16.24 15.53 2.04
C GLY A 517 -16.00 14.58 0.88
N THR A 518 -15.44 15.05 -0.24
CA THR A 518 -14.91 14.17 -1.28
C THR A 518 -13.48 13.78 -0.90
N PHE A 519 -13.22 12.51 -0.67
CA PHE A 519 -11.87 11.99 -0.43
C PHE A 519 -11.25 11.61 -1.77
N ASP A 520 -10.13 12.24 -2.10
CA ASP A 520 -9.50 12.13 -3.42
C ASP A 520 -8.05 12.60 -3.31
N TYR A 521 -7.13 11.97 -4.03
CA TYR A 521 -5.86 12.61 -4.32
C TYR A 521 -6.03 13.64 -5.45
N SER A 522 -5.02 14.48 -5.64
CA SER A 522 -5.05 15.45 -6.74
C SER A 522 -5.05 14.75 -8.10
N ARG A 523 -5.86 15.26 -9.04
CA ARG A 523 -6.07 14.68 -10.39
C ARG A 523 -5.37 15.45 -11.51
N SER A 524 -4.59 16.47 -11.15
CA SER A 524 -3.91 17.35 -12.10
C SER A 524 -2.94 18.26 -11.37
N ALA A 525 -1.77 18.47 -11.96
CA ALA A 525 -0.83 19.50 -11.51
C ALA A 525 -1.34 20.90 -11.90
N LEU A 526 -1.88 21.64 -10.93
CA LEU A 526 -2.27 23.04 -11.11
C LEU A 526 -1.03 23.95 -11.23
N ALA A 527 -1.22 25.13 -11.83
CA ALA A 527 -0.14 26.09 -12.05
C ALA A 527 0.57 26.47 -10.74
N THR A 528 1.89 26.64 -10.82
CA THR A 528 2.72 27.07 -9.68
C THR A 528 2.28 28.43 -9.17
N LEU A 529 2.09 28.56 -7.86
CA LEU A 529 1.88 29.84 -7.20
C LEU A 529 3.23 30.41 -6.75
N ASN A 530 3.52 31.65 -7.13
CA ASN A 530 4.68 32.39 -6.62
C ASN A 530 4.20 33.36 -5.54
N GLU A 531 4.50 33.05 -4.28
CA GLU A 531 4.07 33.83 -3.11
C GLU A 531 4.70 35.22 -3.03
N ASN A 532 5.70 35.52 -3.86
CA ASN A 532 6.23 36.88 -4.00
C ASN A 532 5.46 37.71 -5.03
N SER A 533 4.54 37.11 -5.80
CA SER A 533 3.83 37.78 -6.88
C SER A 533 2.53 37.04 -7.27
N LEU A 534 1.63 36.85 -6.32
CA LEU A 534 0.32 36.22 -6.53
C LEU A 534 -0.62 37.12 -7.34
N SER A 535 -1.55 36.48 -8.06
CA SER A 535 -2.64 37.15 -8.77
C SER A 535 -3.98 36.75 -8.16
N GLU A 536 -4.60 37.67 -7.44
CA GLU A 536 -5.93 37.47 -6.86
C GLU A 536 -7.01 37.21 -7.91
N PRO A 537 -7.13 37.98 -9.03
CA PRO A 537 -8.18 37.73 -10.01
C PRO A 537 -8.00 36.40 -10.76
N ALA A 538 -6.80 35.81 -10.73
CA ALA A 538 -6.53 34.52 -11.35
C ALA A 538 -6.82 33.34 -10.40
N GLY A 539 -6.68 33.53 -9.09
CA GLY A 539 -6.80 32.45 -8.10
C GLY A 539 -5.86 31.28 -8.44
N ILE A 540 -6.39 30.06 -8.38
CA ILE A 540 -5.68 28.84 -8.81
C ILE A 540 -6.22 28.25 -10.12
N GLY A 541 -7.25 28.87 -10.72
CA GLY A 541 -7.81 28.42 -12.00
C GLY A 541 -8.43 27.03 -12.00
N ALA A 542 -9.02 26.57 -10.89
CA ALA A 542 -9.62 25.25 -10.75
C ALA A 542 -11.17 25.32 -10.68
N PRO A 543 -11.88 25.49 -11.82
CA PRO A 543 -13.35 25.56 -11.83
C PRO A 543 -13.97 24.26 -11.33
N GLY A 544 -15.04 24.38 -10.54
CA GLY A 544 -15.72 23.23 -9.92
C GLY A 544 -15.02 22.67 -8.68
N TYR A 545 -13.88 23.23 -8.30
CA TYR A 545 -13.18 22.92 -7.05
C TYR A 545 -13.19 24.11 -6.10
N GLY A 546 -13.00 23.84 -4.81
CA GLY A 546 -12.66 24.84 -3.81
C GLY A 546 -11.25 24.60 -3.25
N THR A 547 -10.73 25.56 -2.51
CA THR A 547 -9.42 25.46 -1.84
C THR A 547 -9.44 26.12 -0.45
N ARG A 548 -8.30 26.07 0.24
CA ARG A 548 -8.07 26.75 1.50
C ARG A 548 -6.74 27.51 1.44
N HIS A 549 -6.67 28.66 2.10
CA HIS A 549 -5.42 29.42 2.29
C HIS A 549 -5.42 30.11 3.66
N TRP A 550 -4.23 30.50 4.11
CA TRP A 550 -4.07 31.17 5.40
C TRP A 550 -4.64 32.60 5.38
N CYS A 551 -5.30 32.98 6.47
CA CYS A 551 -5.85 34.30 6.67
C CYS A 551 -5.45 34.89 8.03
N PRO A 552 -4.57 35.90 8.09
CA PRO A 552 -4.05 36.42 9.36
C PRO A 552 -5.14 37.04 10.23
N ALA A 553 -6.13 37.69 9.62
CA ALA A 553 -7.24 38.30 10.33
C ALA A 553 -8.11 37.28 11.08
N ALA A 554 -8.23 36.06 10.54
CA ALA A 554 -8.93 34.95 11.17
C ALA A 554 -8.03 34.11 12.09
N ASN A 555 -6.70 34.25 11.97
CA ASN A 555 -5.70 33.37 12.57
C ASN A 555 -6.01 31.87 12.31
N ALA A 556 -6.48 31.60 11.09
CA ALA A 556 -6.92 30.29 10.65
C ALA A 556 -6.82 30.22 9.11
N TYR A 557 -6.93 29.01 8.57
CA TYR A 557 -7.19 28.84 7.15
C TYR A 557 -8.63 29.27 6.85
N VAL A 558 -8.88 29.79 5.65
CA VAL A 558 -10.22 30.16 5.19
C VAL A 558 -10.59 29.36 3.95
N VAL A 559 -11.89 29.11 3.78
CA VAL A 559 -12.41 28.31 2.67
C VAL A 559 -12.74 29.20 1.47
N VAL A 560 -12.27 28.79 0.30
CA VAL A 560 -12.68 29.31 -1.00
C VAL A 560 -13.52 28.24 -1.68
N ASN A 561 -14.84 28.43 -1.75
CA ASN A 561 -15.75 27.42 -2.31
C ASN A 561 -15.63 27.26 -3.84
N ASN A 562 -15.14 28.28 -4.55
CA ASN A 562 -14.91 28.25 -5.99
C ASN A 562 -13.53 28.81 -6.32
N ALA A 563 -12.58 27.89 -6.53
CA ALA A 563 -11.19 28.16 -6.81
C ALA A 563 -10.90 28.34 -8.31
N GLY A 564 -11.95 28.34 -9.16
CA GLY A 564 -11.87 28.77 -10.56
C GLY A 564 -12.00 30.28 -10.76
N GLY A 565 -12.33 31.02 -9.69
CA GLY A 565 -12.47 32.47 -9.70
C GLY A 565 -11.39 33.19 -8.89
N ALA A 566 -11.63 34.47 -8.62
CA ALA A 566 -10.72 35.30 -7.84
C ALA A 566 -10.60 34.83 -6.38
N ILE A 567 -9.40 34.95 -5.82
CA ILE A 567 -9.09 34.63 -4.41
C ILE A 567 -8.40 35.85 -3.80
N ASP A 568 -8.97 36.38 -2.72
CA ASP A 568 -8.35 37.42 -1.90
C ASP A 568 -7.25 36.78 -1.03
N TRP A 569 -6.04 36.72 -1.57
CA TRP A 569 -4.94 35.97 -0.96
C TRP A 569 -4.51 36.51 0.40
N ASN A 570 -4.63 37.83 0.59
CA ASN A 570 -4.15 38.52 1.80
C ASN A 570 -5.28 38.90 2.78
N CYS A 571 -6.53 38.55 2.46
CA CYS A 571 -7.74 38.82 3.24
C CYS A 571 -8.04 40.31 3.50
N ASN A 572 -7.71 41.21 2.58
CA ASN A 572 -7.96 42.65 2.75
C ASN A 572 -9.35 43.10 2.26
N GLY A 573 -10.15 42.19 1.70
CA GLY A 573 -11.47 42.45 1.12
C GLY A 573 -11.46 42.88 -0.35
N ASN A 574 -10.31 42.84 -1.02
CA ASN A 574 -10.11 43.11 -2.43
C ASN A 574 -9.52 41.87 -3.10
N SER A 575 -10.07 41.47 -4.24
CA SER A 575 -9.61 40.29 -5.00
C SER A 575 -9.21 40.62 -6.43
N THR A 576 -8.82 41.89 -6.66
CA THR A 576 -8.46 42.41 -7.98
C THR A 576 -6.97 42.68 -8.14
N GLU A 577 -6.16 42.42 -7.11
CA GLU A 577 -4.74 42.79 -7.08
C GLU A 577 -3.85 41.76 -7.77
N THR A 578 -2.75 42.24 -8.31
CA THR A 578 -1.69 41.41 -8.92
C THR A 578 -0.36 41.79 -8.29
N GLY A 579 0.58 40.84 -8.22
CA GLY A 579 1.83 41.05 -7.52
C GLY A 579 1.69 41.03 -5.99
N VAL A 580 0.63 40.40 -5.48
CA VAL A 580 0.42 40.26 -4.03
C VAL A 580 1.50 39.34 -3.46
N ALA A 581 2.24 39.84 -2.48
CA ALA A 581 3.35 39.11 -1.90
C ALA A 581 2.98 38.61 -0.51
N PHE A 582 2.51 37.37 -0.40
CA PHE A 582 1.87 36.82 0.79
C PHE A 582 2.15 35.31 0.93
N ASP A 583 2.44 34.87 2.16
CA ASP A 583 2.64 33.46 2.55
C ASP A 583 1.26 32.82 2.75
N VAL A 584 0.75 32.15 1.70
CA VAL A 584 -0.62 31.62 1.64
C VAL A 584 -0.74 30.25 2.30
N ASN A 585 0.36 29.50 2.45
CA ASN A 585 0.40 28.21 3.14
C ASN A 585 0.92 28.30 4.59
N ASN A 586 1.33 29.49 5.04
CA ASN A 586 1.76 29.81 6.39
C ASN A 586 2.88 28.89 6.90
N ASP A 587 3.89 28.65 6.06
CA ASP A 587 5.10 27.90 6.43
C ASP A 587 6.20 28.79 7.03
N GLY A 588 5.96 30.10 7.10
CA GLY A 588 6.89 31.09 7.65
C GLY A 588 7.85 31.66 6.61
N SER A 589 7.71 31.28 5.35
CA SER A 589 8.49 31.76 4.22
C SER A 589 7.60 32.04 3.01
N ARG A 590 8.14 32.72 1.98
CA ARG A 590 7.44 32.90 0.70
C ARG A 590 8.23 32.19 -0.38
N GLY A 591 7.60 31.23 -1.05
CA GLY A 591 8.23 30.38 -2.03
C GLY A 591 7.41 30.21 -3.31
N ASN A 592 7.80 29.17 -4.05
CA ASN A 592 7.02 28.66 -5.17
C ASN A 592 6.28 27.41 -4.69
N LEU A 593 4.96 27.43 -4.76
CA LEU A 593 4.11 26.28 -4.43
C LEU A 593 3.79 25.54 -5.73
N VAL A 594 4.50 24.44 -5.97
CA VAL A 594 4.33 23.61 -7.16
C VAL A 594 3.14 22.66 -6.94
N GLY A 595 2.17 22.67 -7.86
CA GLY A 595 1.05 21.73 -7.86
C GLY A 595 1.45 20.36 -8.41
N GLN A 596 0.67 19.32 -8.09
CA GLN A 596 0.96 17.94 -8.45
C GLN A 596 -0.30 17.19 -8.91
N ASP A 597 -0.09 16.16 -9.72
CA ASP A 597 -1.06 15.11 -10.02
C ASP A 597 -0.63 13.84 -9.28
N ASP A 598 -1.28 13.56 -8.16
CA ASP A 598 -0.92 12.44 -7.28
C ASP A 598 -1.30 11.10 -7.86
N TRP A 599 -2.48 11.01 -8.48
CA TRP A 599 -2.94 9.75 -9.06
C TRP A 599 -1.98 9.27 -10.15
N ALA A 600 -1.41 10.18 -10.94
CA ALA A 600 -0.38 9.86 -11.91
C ALA A 600 1.00 9.52 -11.30
N ALA A 601 1.23 9.87 -10.03
CA ALA A 601 2.52 9.74 -9.34
C ALA A 601 2.58 8.55 -8.35
N LEU A 602 1.48 7.81 -8.16
CA LEU A 602 1.42 6.69 -7.24
C LEU A 602 2.46 5.61 -7.56
N LYS A 603 3.04 5.04 -6.50
CA LYS A 603 3.91 3.87 -6.52
C LYS A 603 3.21 2.74 -5.78
N LEU A 604 2.61 1.81 -6.52
CA LEU A 604 1.84 0.71 -5.94
C LEU A 604 2.73 -0.31 -5.20
N LYS A 605 3.98 -0.43 -5.64
CA LYS A 605 5.01 -1.30 -5.05
C LYS A 605 5.72 -0.58 -3.90
N GLY A 606 5.10 -0.60 -2.71
CA GLY A 606 5.66 -0.04 -1.48
C GLY A 606 6.16 -1.13 -0.51
N GLY A 607 7.26 -0.89 0.20
CA GLY A 607 7.79 -1.86 1.16
C GLY A 607 8.08 -3.22 0.50
N ALA A 608 7.52 -4.30 1.07
CA ALA A 608 7.74 -5.66 0.57
C ALA A 608 6.77 -6.09 -0.54
N ILE A 609 5.85 -5.22 -0.97
CA ILE A 609 4.82 -5.56 -1.96
C ILE A 609 5.48 -5.98 -3.28
N GLY A 610 5.12 -7.16 -3.78
CA GLY A 610 5.71 -7.79 -4.97
C GLY A 610 7.13 -8.32 -4.80
N LEU A 611 7.78 -8.04 -3.67
CA LEU A 611 9.11 -8.54 -3.33
C LEU A 611 9.00 -9.74 -2.38
N ALA A 612 8.28 -10.77 -2.83
CA ALA A 612 7.98 -11.93 -2.00
C ALA A 612 9.25 -12.56 -1.43
N GLY A 613 9.39 -12.39 -0.10
CA GLY A 613 10.50 -12.86 0.72
C GLY A 613 11.76 -11.96 0.78
N ALA A 614 11.81 -10.82 0.08
CA ALA A 614 12.77 -9.76 0.34
C ALA A 614 12.12 -8.70 1.23
N THR A 615 12.30 -8.82 2.56
CA THR A 615 11.83 -7.77 3.47
C THR A 615 12.79 -6.59 3.38
N PRO A 616 12.37 -5.43 2.83
CA PRO A 616 13.25 -4.27 2.79
C PRO A 616 13.60 -3.83 4.20
N THR A 617 14.79 -3.24 4.36
CA THR A 617 15.13 -2.58 5.62
C THR A 617 14.25 -1.34 5.76
N LEU A 618 13.19 -1.45 6.55
CA LEU A 618 12.31 -0.33 6.85
C LEU A 618 12.93 0.52 7.97
N PRO A 619 12.66 1.85 7.98
CA PRO A 619 13.16 2.71 9.04
C PRO A 619 12.67 2.22 10.41
N THR A 620 13.57 2.31 11.40
CA THR A 620 13.27 2.03 12.81
C THR A 620 12.67 3.25 13.50
N VAL A 621 12.93 4.45 12.96
CA VAL A 621 12.39 5.71 13.44
C VAL A 621 11.93 6.57 12.26
N THR A 622 10.78 7.23 12.38
CA THR A 622 10.23 8.15 11.37
C THR A 622 9.90 9.48 12.03
N ASP A 623 10.28 10.60 11.38
CA ASP A 623 10.01 11.95 11.90
C ASP A 623 8.49 12.17 12.11
N ASP A 624 8.14 12.86 13.20
CA ASP A 624 6.75 13.19 13.58
C ASP A 624 6.22 14.37 12.75
N GLU A 625 6.12 14.21 11.44
CA GLU A 625 5.43 15.17 10.55
C GLU A 625 3.99 14.72 10.34
N THR A 626 3.11 15.03 11.30
CA THR A 626 1.76 14.48 11.32
C THR A 626 0.70 15.50 11.76
N LEU A 627 -0.56 15.30 11.36
CA LEU A 627 -1.65 16.22 11.68
C LEU A 627 -2.15 16.04 13.12
N THR A 628 -1.87 17.02 13.98
CA THR A 628 -2.35 17.05 15.37
C THR A 628 -3.76 17.65 15.50
N VAL A 629 -4.44 17.39 16.63
CA VAL A 629 -5.72 18.05 16.98
C VAL A 629 -5.62 19.59 16.96
N ALA A 630 -4.46 20.14 17.38
CA ALA A 630 -4.24 21.58 17.37
C ALA A 630 -4.17 22.15 15.95
N GLU A 631 -3.56 21.43 15.01
CA GLU A 631 -3.51 21.82 13.60
C GLU A 631 -4.86 21.66 12.93
N ALA A 632 -5.55 20.53 13.18
CA ALA A 632 -6.90 20.29 12.70
C ALA A 632 -7.86 21.43 13.12
N SER A 633 -7.71 21.97 14.34
CA SER A 633 -8.53 23.09 14.83
C SER A 633 -8.37 24.40 14.05
N LYS A 634 -7.27 24.56 13.28
CA LYS A 634 -7.03 25.73 12.42
C LYS A 634 -7.68 25.59 11.04
N ILE A 635 -8.20 24.41 10.72
CA ILE A 635 -8.87 24.12 9.46
C ILE A 635 -10.37 24.24 9.68
N PRO A 636 -11.04 25.28 9.17
CA PRO A 636 -12.47 25.40 9.34
C PRO A 636 -13.16 24.22 8.65
N PRO A 637 -14.17 23.59 9.29
CA PRO A 637 -15.08 22.71 8.59
C PRO A 637 -15.72 23.50 7.44
N VAL A 638 -16.02 22.84 6.31
CA VAL A 638 -16.83 23.51 5.30
C VAL A 638 -18.21 23.66 5.87
N GLY A 639 -18.53 24.89 6.26
CA GLY A 639 -19.84 25.22 6.78
C GLY A 639 -20.92 24.73 5.82
N TYR A 640 -21.89 24.00 6.34
CA TYR A 640 -23.09 23.69 5.62
C TYR A 640 -23.74 24.97 5.15
N THR A 641 -24.16 24.97 3.89
CA THR A 641 -24.94 26.08 3.37
C THR A 641 -26.37 25.95 3.87
N PHE A 642 -26.62 26.35 5.11
CA PHE A 642 -27.97 26.37 5.67
C PHE A 642 -28.81 27.41 4.94
N THR A 643 -29.77 26.95 4.14
CA THR A 643 -30.62 27.85 3.34
C THR A 643 -31.92 28.22 4.04
N GLY A 644 -32.08 27.88 5.31
CA GLY A 644 -33.28 28.17 6.11
C GLY A 644 -34.05 26.94 6.58
N PHE A 645 -34.96 27.18 7.52
CA PHE A 645 -36.08 26.29 7.83
C PHE A 645 -37.14 26.37 6.72
N PHE A 646 -37.83 25.26 6.48
CA PHE A 646 -38.94 25.18 5.52
C PHE A 646 -40.22 24.74 6.23
N ALA A 647 -41.36 25.05 5.60
CA ALA A 647 -42.68 24.76 6.13
C ALA A 647 -42.80 23.30 6.65
N PRO A 648 -43.32 23.11 7.88
CA PRO A 648 -44.16 24.07 8.59
C PRO A 648 -43.42 25.03 9.53
N VAL A 649 -42.08 24.98 9.64
CA VAL A 649 -41.34 25.86 10.55
C VAL A 649 -40.84 27.10 9.81
N ASP A 650 -41.23 28.27 10.29
CA ASP A 650 -40.79 29.56 9.80
C ASP A 650 -39.46 30.00 10.42
N ASN A 651 -38.67 30.70 9.60
CA ASN A 651 -37.40 31.28 10.01
C ASN A 651 -37.59 32.49 10.93
N PRO A 652 -36.63 32.78 11.82
CA PRO A 652 -36.59 34.06 12.53
C PRO A 652 -36.67 35.25 11.58
N PRO A 653 -37.30 36.37 12.00
CA PRO A 653 -37.73 36.66 13.37
C PRO A 653 -39.11 36.10 13.76
N THR A 654 -39.82 35.41 12.85
CA THR A 654 -41.16 34.83 13.14
C THR A 654 -41.12 33.86 14.32
N VAL A 655 -42.17 33.91 15.15
CA VAL A 655 -42.39 32.99 16.27
C VAL A 655 -43.47 31.98 15.88
N ASN A 656 -43.06 30.72 15.81
CA ASN A 656 -43.89 29.59 15.44
C ASN A 656 -44.82 29.19 16.61
N VAL A 657 -46.12 29.10 16.38
CA VAL A 657 -47.12 28.79 17.40
C VAL A 657 -47.54 27.33 17.24
N ALA A 658 -47.25 26.52 18.25
CA ALA A 658 -47.50 25.08 18.20
C ALA A 658 -48.25 24.61 19.45
N LYS A 659 -49.02 23.53 19.33
CA LYS A 659 -49.64 22.88 20.50
C LYS A 659 -48.58 22.13 21.29
N ALA A 660 -48.50 22.34 22.60
CA ALA A 660 -47.55 21.62 23.45
C ALA A 660 -47.79 20.10 23.42
N GLY A 661 -46.72 19.30 23.36
CA GLY A 661 -46.82 17.83 23.28
C GLY A 661 -46.96 17.27 21.86
N SER A 662 -46.84 18.11 20.83
CA SER A 662 -46.89 17.71 19.42
C SER A 662 -45.53 17.22 18.91
N ALA A 663 -45.54 16.46 17.81
CA ALA A 663 -44.33 16.18 17.04
C ALA A 663 -44.30 17.09 15.79
N ILE A 664 -43.31 17.99 15.75
CA ILE A 664 -43.16 19.03 14.73
C ILE A 664 -42.09 18.56 13.74
N PRO A 665 -42.39 18.40 12.44
CA PRO A 665 -41.38 18.13 11.43
C PRO A 665 -40.58 19.41 11.16
N VAL A 666 -39.33 19.45 11.62
CA VAL A 666 -38.39 20.53 11.35
C VAL A 666 -37.69 20.21 10.04
N LYS A 667 -37.97 20.99 9.00
CA LYS A 667 -37.34 20.84 7.69
C LYS A 667 -36.29 21.90 7.45
N PHE A 668 -35.16 21.54 6.86
CA PHE A 668 -34.07 22.45 6.53
C PHE A 668 -33.26 21.91 5.34
N SER A 669 -32.44 22.74 4.70
CA SER A 669 -31.54 22.31 3.63
C SER A 669 -30.14 22.83 3.87
N LEU A 670 -29.16 22.00 3.50
CA LEU A 670 -27.72 22.26 3.62
C LEU A 670 -27.05 22.39 2.24
N GLY A 671 -27.83 22.64 1.18
CA GLY A 671 -27.33 22.64 -0.19
C GLY A 671 -27.04 21.24 -0.73
N GLY A 672 -27.93 20.27 -0.46
CA GLY A 672 -27.86 18.89 -0.93
C GLY A 672 -27.64 17.86 0.18
N ASP A 673 -27.45 16.59 -0.21
CA ASP A 673 -27.23 15.48 0.73
C ASP A 673 -25.82 15.56 1.33
N LYS A 674 -25.77 15.57 2.65
CA LYS A 674 -24.57 15.57 3.51
C LYS A 674 -24.52 14.33 4.42
N GLY A 675 -25.37 13.32 4.19
CA GLY A 675 -25.55 12.17 5.07
C GLY A 675 -26.45 12.47 6.27
N LEU A 676 -26.67 11.47 7.14
CA LEU A 676 -27.57 11.59 8.31
C LEU A 676 -26.85 11.93 9.62
N ASN A 677 -25.52 11.97 9.62
CA ASN A 677 -24.69 12.28 10.78
C ASN A 677 -24.29 13.76 10.82
N ILE A 678 -25.24 14.66 10.57
CA ILE A 678 -24.99 16.11 10.37
C ILE A 678 -25.29 16.96 11.61
N LEU A 679 -25.69 16.33 12.72
CA LEU A 679 -26.09 17.00 13.96
C LEU A 679 -24.98 16.86 14.99
N ALA A 680 -24.61 17.96 15.63
CA ALA A 680 -23.65 17.92 16.73
C ALA A 680 -24.20 17.15 17.95
N ALA A 681 -23.31 16.66 18.82
CA ALA A 681 -23.70 16.02 20.07
C ALA A 681 -24.60 16.94 20.91
N GLY A 682 -25.72 16.40 21.41
CA GLY A 682 -26.72 17.17 22.16
C GLY A 682 -27.66 18.03 21.30
N SER A 683 -27.57 17.93 19.96
CA SER A 683 -28.44 18.61 19.01
C SER A 683 -29.58 17.71 18.48
N PRO A 684 -30.76 18.27 18.17
CA PRO A 684 -31.18 19.63 18.52
C PRO A 684 -31.48 19.77 20.01
N SER A 685 -31.39 21.02 20.51
CA SER A 685 -31.70 21.36 21.89
C SER A 685 -32.86 22.36 21.97
N SER A 686 -33.47 22.47 23.15
CA SER A 686 -34.55 23.42 23.42
C SER A 686 -34.28 24.18 24.72
N GLN A 687 -34.44 25.49 24.69
CA GLN A 687 -34.28 26.36 25.85
C GLN A 687 -35.50 27.27 26.03
N GLN A 688 -36.01 27.38 27.25
CA GLN A 688 -37.10 28.32 27.55
C GLN A 688 -36.58 29.76 27.42
N VAL A 689 -37.31 30.59 26.67
CA VAL A 689 -37.02 32.01 26.45
C VAL A 689 -38.22 32.87 26.82
N SER A 690 -38.00 34.16 27.02
CA SER A 690 -39.08 35.13 27.23
C SER A 690 -39.94 35.24 25.97
N CYS A 691 -41.26 35.28 26.13
CA CYS A 691 -42.17 35.54 25.02
C CYS A 691 -42.12 37.02 24.63
N ASP A 692 -41.41 37.34 23.55
CA ASP A 692 -41.45 38.68 22.95
C ASP A 692 -42.79 38.87 22.20
N SER A 693 -43.64 39.77 22.67
CA SER A 693 -44.96 40.03 22.09
C SER A 693 -44.94 40.97 20.88
N SER A 694 -43.76 41.42 20.44
CA SER A 694 -43.60 42.32 19.29
C SER A 694 -43.28 41.60 17.97
N GLN A 695 -43.04 40.29 18.00
CA GLN A 695 -42.69 39.50 16.82
C GLN A 695 -43.92 38.96 16.08
N PRO A 696 -43.87 38.80 14.75
CA PRO A 696 -44.91 38.10 13.99
C PRO A 696 -45.12 36.67 14.52
N LEU A 697 -46.38 36.28 14.72
CA LEU A 697 -46.76 34.93 15.13
C LEU A 697 -47.31 34.16 13.91
N ASP A 698 -46.91 32.91 13.75
CA ASP A 698 -47.46 32.02 12.72
C ASP A 698 -47.80 30.63 13.29
N ASP A 699 -48.94 30.03 12.91
CA ASP A 699 -49.41 28.76 13.48
C ASP A 699 -48.83 27.56 12.70
N ILE A 700 -48.17 26.60 13.38
CA ILE A 700 -47.68 25.37 12.75
C ILE A 700 -48.86 24.55 12.19
N GLU A 701 -48.91 24.35 10.88
CA GLU A 701 -50.06 23.74 10.18
C GLU A 701 -49.96 22.22 10.08
N GLN A 702 -48.77 21.64 10.32
CA GLN A 702 -48.52 20.20 10.19
C GLN A 702 -47.81 19.60 11.41
N THR A 703 -48.41 18.56 11.98
CA THR A 703 -47.82 17.72 13.04
C THR A 703 -47.94 16.24 12.68
N VAL A 704 -46.99 15.40 13.09
CA VAL A 704 -46.95 13.96 12.76
C VAL A 704 -47.18 13.08 13.99
N ASN A 705 -47.49 11.79 13.78
CA ASN A 705 -47.57 10.81 14.87
C ASN A 705 -46.17 10.47 15.42
N PRO A 706 -45.98 10.26 16.74
CA PRO A 706 -44.66 10.07 17.32
C PRO A 706 -44.09 8.67 17.04
N GLY A 707 -43.39 8.52 15.90
CA GLY A 707 -42.36 7.49 15.68
C GLY A 707 -41.04 7.88 16.34
N GLN A 708 -40.01 7.03 16.32
CA GLN A 708 -38.67 7.40 16.83
C GLN A 708 -38.16 8.66 16.12
N SER A 709 -37.52 9.58 16.85
CA SER A 709 -36.99 10.83 16.30
C SER A 709 -35.77 10.50 15.43
N ALA A 710 -35.99 10.28 14.14
CA ALA A 710 -34.95 10.02 13.15
C ALA A 710 -34.85 11.23 12.20
N LEU A 711 -33.61 11.59 11.86
CA LEU A 711 -33.31 12.50 10.76
C LEU A 711 -33.43 11.74 9.44
N THR A 712 -34.03 12.35 8.43
CA THR A 712 -34.17 11.79 7.07
C THR A 712 -33.81 12.84 6.03
N TYR A 713 -33.41 12.43 4.83
CA TYR A 713 -33.10 13.31 3.70
C TYR A 713 -33.95 12.93 2.48
N ASP A 714 -34.49 13.93 1.79
CA ASP A 714 -35.24 13.77 0.55
C ASP A 714 -34.44 14.34 -0.64
N PRO A 715 -33.95 13.50 -1.57
CA PRO A 715 -33.15 13.94 -2.70
C PRO A 715 -33.94 14.72 -3.76
N VAL A 716 -35.27 14.63 -3.79
CA VAL A 716 -36.11 15.37 -4.75
C VAL A 716 -36.24 16.83 -4.34
N THR A 717 -36.46 17.08 -3.06
CA THR A 717 -36.62 18.43 -2.52
C THR A 717 -35.32 19.04 -2.01
N GLY A 718 -34.28 18.23 -1.81
CA GLY A 718 -33.00 18.64 -1.25
C GLY A 718 -33.08 19.02 0.23
N GLN A 719 -34.00 18.41 0.99
CA GLN A 719 -34.31 18.80 2.37
C GLN A 719 -34.11 17.65 3.35
N TYR A 720 -33.59 18.02 4.52
CA TYR A 720 -33.61 17.22 5.73
C TYR A 720 -34.93 17.38 6.47
N THR A 721 -35.42 16.32 7.10
CA THR A 721 -36.54 16.36 8.04
C THR A 721 -36.16 15.72 9.37
N TYR A 722 -36.22 16.50 10.45
CA TYR A 722 -36.08 16.04 11.82
C TYR A 722 -37.43 16.13 12.55
N VAL A 723 -37.92 15.03 13.12
CA VAL A 723 -39.19 15.02 13.86
C VAL A 723 -38.95 15.39 15.33
N TRP A 724 -39.20 16.66 15.67
CA TRP A 724 -39.01 17.21 17.01
C TRP A 724 -40.21 16.96 17.92
N LYS A 725 -40.01 16.16 18.97
CA LYS A 725 -41.03 15.88 19.99
C LYS A 725 -40.99 16.95 21.08
N THR A 726 -42.11 17.66 21.23
CA THR A 726 -42.24 18.75 22.21
C THR A 726 -42.88 18.25 23.51
N ALA A 727 -42.61 18.90 24.65
CA ALA A 727 -43.17 18.50 25.94
C ALA A 727 -44.54 19.13 26.20
N LYS A 728 -45.49 18.38 26.77
CA LYS A 728 -46.79 18.92 27.21
C LYS A 728 -46.65 20.03 28.26
N SER A 729 -45.59 19.98 29.08
CA SER A 729 -45.29 20.99 30.10
C SER A 729 -44.89 22.35 29.54
N TRP A 730 -44.63 22.46 28.23
CA TRP A 730 -44.28 23.73 27.60
C TRP A 730 -45.49 24.60 27.29
N ALA A 731 -46.73 24.14 27.51
CA ALA A 731 -47.93 24.95 27.31
C ALA A 731 -47.84 26.30 28.04
N GLY A 732 -48.10 27.39 27.32
CA GLY A 732 -48.00 28.76 27.83
C GLY A 732 -46.57 29.33 27.90
N THR A 733 -45.55 28.58 27.48
CA THR A 733 -44.14 29.03 27.46
C THR A 733 -43.65 29.32 26.04
N CYS A 734 -42.57 30.09 25.93
CA CYS A 734 -41.82 30.23 24.69
C CYS A 734 -40.51 29.44 24.78
N GLN A 735 -40.17 28.75 23.71
CA GLN A 735 -38.96 27.93 23.61
C GLN A 735 -38.18 28.34 22.38
N ARG A 736 -36.85 28.33 22.47
CA ARG A 736 -35.96 28.38 21.32
C ARG A 736 -35.52 26.97 21.00
N PHE A 737 -35.89 26.51 19.82
CA PHE A 737 -35.29 25.32 19.21
C PHE A 737 -33.96 25.72 18.60
N THR A 738 -32.89 25.01 18.96
CA THR A 738 -31.55 25.23 18.40
C THR A 738 -31.09 23.95 17.70
N LEU A 739 -30.87 24.06 16.40
CA LEU A 739 -30.22 23.08 15.55
C LEU A 739 -28.74 23.42 15.46
N MET A 740 -27.92 22.70 16.21
CA MET A 740 -26.47 22.74 16.08
C MET A 740 -26.02 21.64 15.11
N LEU A 741 -25.33 22.04 14.05
CA LEU A 741 -24.80 21.12 13.05
C LEU A 741 -23.38 20.70 13.45
N ASP A 742 -22.92 19.55 12.97
CA ASP A 742 -21.58 19.01 13.30
C ASP A 742 -20.42 19.81 12.67
N ASP A 743 -20.73 20.75 11.77
CA ASP A 743 -19.79 21.78 11.30
C ASP A 743 -19.61 22.96 12.29
N GLY A 744 -20.24 22.89 13.47
CA GLY A 744 -20.20 23.92 14.51
C GLY A 744 -21.16 25.09 14.31
N THR A 745 -21.90 25.14 13.20
CA THR A 745 -22.92 26.18 12.97
C THR A 745 -24.17 25.93 13.80
N SER A 746 -24.88 27.01 14.15
CA SER A 746 -26.10 26.95 14.96
C SER A 746 -27.20 27.77 14.32
N HIS A 747 -28.36 27.13 14.15
CA HIS A 747 -29.57 27.73 13.60
C HIS A 747 -30.71 27.59 14.60
N TYR A 748 -31.58 28.60 14.68
CA TYR A 748 -32.65 28.58 15.66
C TYR A 748 -33.99 28.98 15.07
N ALA A 749 -35.05 28.44 15.66
CA ALA A 749 -36.42 28.89 15.45
C ALA A 749 -37.07 29.12 16.82
N ASN A 750 -37.81 30.21 16.95
CA ASN A 750 -38.52 30.52 18.19
C ASN A 750 -39.94 29.96 18.10
N PHE A 751 -40.41 29.39 19.22
CA PHE A 751 -41.74 28.82 19.34
C PHE A 751 -42.50 29.39 20.53
N LYS A 752 -43.81 29.57 20.37
CA LYS A 752 -44.77 29.82 21.45
C LYS A 752 -45.72 28.63 21.55
N PHE A 753 -45.75 27.99 22.70
CA PHE A 753 -46.58 26.81 22.90
C PHE A 753 -47.93 27.16 23.50
N LYS A 754 -49.02 26.75 22.83
CA LYS A 754 -50.41 26.89 23.29
C LYS A 754 -50.99 25.60 23.86
#